data_AF-A0A7C5SPI3-F1
#
_entry.id   AF-A0A7C5SPI3-F1
#
_cell.length_a   1.000
_cell.length_b   1.000
_cell.length_c   1.000
_cell.angle_alpha   90.00
_cell.angle_beta   90.00
_cell.angle_gamma   90.00
#
_symmetry.space_group_name_H-M   'P 1'
#
loop_
_entity.id
_entity.type
_entity.pdbx_description
1 polymer ?
#
loop_
_entity_poly.entity_id
_entity_poly.type
_entity_poly.pdbx_seq_one_letter_code
_entity_poly.pdbx_strand_id
1 'polypeptide(L)'
;LGFNIIPVSGKRPLCKWSSRERLLREELEKQLEKATGVGVVGGPVNPFKPVSVLVIIDIDKPSALDKYPSLKSLVESTVSWYTGPRCPSCEEKHLEVLEPGVKFKCSKCNVEFTLSEAKRGIGLLVYIDRDVYEKYFKSTRRLGDVEFLVNNYQLIPPSLHPSRVRYEWIKPFKIKEQNHGVRTLVESEVKSLLEEIESVKNEKREVQAHKTRELRELSTREILRVVEILRESYRPGFRQYIWLFLSGWGAKASISPLSIAKILKTLYEECGDSDSLKTRASAIIYSYRKTNIDISQYYSELENLLGVKPYGLEREISESEVKGKSGLREILEETLGAEKSREAIRELREIFKLTVLKEVEKSITEGDVISALREYIREVKKTNINFIADSIARYLIKSKFVKTVVINDNVLGVYCYQDGYYYECEEELLGELERIYRELGLALSIRSYTMLRNNFRAIIEDATKHFNGFNHTLLLFKNAVINWKNLIYNNSLSIETPSPELMILHRIPWEIDISVLEKHLTTPREDLVKAIEEDLGELVGVFKQWVNDKWILLVEIIGYTLLAGEYPLNKAIMLVGEGSNGKSTYLELVRRLLGRENYTSIRLQDLSGESRFSASQLYSKMANIYADLPSTLLRETGQFKILTGQDPVTADRKFRDPLTFVNYAKLLFSCNELPRVSDMTTAFWTRWIVIDFPNKFPKNEGFKKRLFGEIMPKYAAKLLAYSLLVVKHVIKDGKFSFEESEVDYREKWLRETNTVYAFISDMLKLGVIVREENSRIETSELYEAYVKYCEIEEKTPLDKRQFTIELERLGYRRVKVKGIYY
;
A
#
# COMPACT_ATOMS: atom_id res chain seq x y z
N LEU A 1 25.84 -2.52 -38.07
CA LEU A 1 26.57 -2.16 -36.82
C LEU A 1 27.15 -3.35 -36.06
N GLY A 2 26.72 -4.61 -36.27
CA GLY A 2 27.30 -5.83 -35.67
C GLY A 2 27.28 -5.96 -34.14
N PHE A 3 27.16 -4.86 -33.41
CA PHE A 3 26.75 -4.83 -32.02
C PHE A 3 25.41 -5.55 -31.82
N ASN A 4 25.20 -6.03 -30.60
CA ASN A 4 23.90 -6.51 -30.18
C ASN A 4 22.99 -5.30 -29.95
N ILE A 5 22.09 -5.04 -30.89
CA ILE A 5 21.20 -3.88 -30.93
C ILE A 5 19.78 -4.38 -30.73
N ILE A 6 18.98 -3.59 -30.00
CA ILE A 6 17.58 -3.87 -29.77
C ILE A 6 16.71 -2.70 -30.25
N PRO A 7 15.61 -2.96 -30.97
CA PRO A 7 14.63 -1.94 -31.32
C PRO A 7 13.77 -1.59 -30.09
N VAL A 8 13.53 -0.31 -29.87
CA VAL A 8 12.76 0.18 -28.71
C VAL A 8 11.60 1.09 -29.12
N SER A 9 10.56 1.10 -28.29
CA SER A 9 9.54 2.16 -28.28
C SER A 9 9.56 2.88 -26.94
N GLY A 10 9.94 4.16 -26.95
CA GLY A 10 10.37 4.84 -25.72
C GLY A 10 11.57 4.13 -25.10
N LYS A 11 11.49 3.78 -23.80
CA LYS A 11 12.53 2.98 -23.11
C LYS A 11 12.32 1.46 -23.17
N ARG A 12 11.24 0.96 -23.78
CA ARG A 12 10.91 -0.47 -23.74
C ARG A 12 11.37 -1.19 -25.02
N PRO A 13 12.05 -2.34 -24.91
CA PRO A 13 12.35 -3.19 -26.07
C PRO A 13 11.07 -3.70 -26.72
N LEU A 14 11.05 -3.77 -28.05
CA LEU A 14 9.91 -4.30 -28.82
C LEU A 14 9.87 -5.83 -28.91
N CYS A 15 10.96 -6.49 -28.51
CA CYS A 15 11.12 -7.93 -28.54
C CYS A 15 11.96 -8.42 -27.35
N LYS A 16 11.94 -9.73 -27.08
CA LYS A 16 12.86 -10.35 -26.12
C LYS A 16 14.30 -10.10 -26.57
N TRP A 17 15.20 -9.86 -25.62
CA TRP A 17 16.61 -9.62 -25.91
C TRP A 17 17.48 -10.30 -24.87
N SER A 18 18.76 -10.50 -25.21
CA SER A 18 19.77 -11.15 -24.36
C SER A 18 21.10 -10.44 -24.55
N SER A 19 21.94 -10.37 -23.51
CA SER A 19 23.34 -9.95 -23.68
C SER A 19 24.22 -11.03 -24.29
N ARG A 20 23.71 -12.28 -24.32
CA ARG A 20 24.41 -13.50 -24.77
C ARG A 20 23.95 -14.03 -26.12
N GLU A 21 22.86 -13.50 -26.65
CA GLU A 21 22.32 -13.88 -27.96
C GLU A 21 21.86 -12.63 -28.72
N ARG A 22 22.17 -12.58 -30.03
CA ARG A 22 21.71 -11.49 -30.90
C ARG A 22 20.30 -11.78 -31.38
N LEU A 23 19.53 -10.72 -31.60
CA LEU A 23 18.34 -10.82 -32.42
C LEU A 23 18.70 -11.29 -33.83
N LEU A 24 17.90 -12.23 -34.35
CA LEU A 24 17.98 -12.65 -35.74
C LEU A 24 17.74 -11.44 -36.64
N ARG A 25 18.46 -11.37 -37.77
CA ARG A 25 18.43 -10.22 -38.67
C ARG A 25 17.02 -9.90 -39.18
N GLU A 26 16.28 -10.92 -39.58
CA GLU A 26 14.90 -10.79 -40.07
C GLU A 26 13.97 -10.20 -38.98
N GLU A 27 14.10 -10.68 -37.74
CA GLU A 27 13.31 -10.15 -36.61
C GLU A 27 13.73 -8.71 -36.27
N LEU A 28 15.03 -8.39 -36.34
CA LEU A 28 15.51 -7.03 -36.12
C LEU A 28 14.96 -6.07 -37.19
N GLU A 29 15.04 -6.42 -38.47
CA GLU A 29 14.55 -5.61 -39.59
C GLU A 29 13.04 -5.37 -39.47
N LYS A 30 12.27 -6.42 -39.16
CA LYS A 30 10.81 -6.34 -38.92
C LYS A 30 10.45 -5.42 -37.75
N GLN A 31 11.20 -5.49 -36.65
CA GLN A 31 10.90 -4.68 -35.46
C GLN A 31 11.37 -3.23 -35.63
N LEU A 32 12.39 -2.97 -36.45
CA LEU A 32 12.87 -1.61 -36.74
C LEU A 32 11.82 -0.78 -37.49
N GLU A 33 10.95 -1.38 -38.30
CA GLU A 33 9.81 -0.68 -38.94
C GLU A 33 8.87 -0.04 -37.91
N LYS A 34 8.80 -0.60 -36.70
CA LYS A 34 7.91 -0.15 -35.61
C LYS A 34 8.66 0.62 -34.52
N ALA A 35 9.98 0.65 -34.57
CA ALA A 35 10.81 1.22 -33.53
C ALA A 35 10.81 2.75 -33.58
N THR A 36 10.76 3.38 -32.40
CA THR A 36 10.97 4.84 -32.27
C THR A 36 12.39 5.18 -31.79
N GLY A 37 13.22 4.17 -31.58
CA GLY A 37 14.62 4.28 -31.22
C GLY A 37 15.33 2.92 -31.20
N VAL A 38 16.60 2.93 -30.83
CA VAL A 38 17.45 1.74 -30.69
C VAL A 38 18.28 1.79 -29.41
N GLY A 39 18.46 0.62 -28.80
CA GLY A 39 19.38 0.41 -27.68
C GLY A 39 20.58 -0.44 -28.11
N VAL A 40 21.74 -0.16 -27.52
CA VAL A 40 22.91 -1.04 -27.59
C VAL A 40 22.99 -1.89 -26.34
N VAL A 41 23.26 -3.18 -26.48
CA VAL A 41 23.37 -4.15 -25.39
C VAL A 41 24.84 -4.36 -25.05
N GLY A 42 25.22 -4.14 -23.79
CA GLY A 42 26.52 -4.49 -23.25
C GLY A 42 26.60 -6.00 -23.01
N GLY A 43 27.75 -6.60 -23.28
CA GLY A 43 27.97 -8.03 -23.09
C GLY A 43 28.97 -8.67 -24.05
N PRO A 44 29.15 -9.99 -23.93
CA PRO A 44 30.20 -10.73 -24.63
C PRO A 44 29.91 -10.94 -26.12
N VAL A 45 28.68 -10.65 -26.56
CA VAL A 45 28.26 -10.86 -27.94
C VAL A 45 28.72 -9.71 -28.81
N ASN A 46 29.94 -9.84 -29.33
CA ASN A 46 30.56 -8.86 -30.20
C ASN A 46 31.24 -9.54 -31.40
N PRO A 47 30.58 -9.63 -32.56
CA PRO A 47 31.10 -10.36 -33.72
C PRO A 47 32.33 -9.73 -34.38
N PHE A 48 32.69 -8.48 -34.07
CA PHE A 48 33.89 -7.83 -34.62
C PHE A 48 35.13 -8.02 -33.78
N LYS A 49 34.97 -8.28 -32.48
CA LYS A 49 36.07 -8.63 -31.59
C LYS A 49 35.57 -9.73 -30.65
N PRO A 50 35.44 -10.99 -31.14
CA PRO A 50 34.82 -12.09 -30.40
C PRO A 50 35.50 -12.41 -29.06
N VAL A 51 36.75 -11.99 -28.91
CA VAL A 51 37.59 -12.14 -27.71
C VAL A 51 37.43 -10.98 -26.70
N SER A 52 36.72 -9.91 -27.08
CA SER A 52 36.50 -8.74 -26.22
C SER A 52 35.01 -8.50 -25.95
N VAL A 53 34.72 -8.05 -24.75
CA VAL A 53 33.38 -7.75 -24.24
C VAL A 53 33.09 -6.27 -24.42
N LEU A 54 31.86 -5.93 -24.86
CA LEU A 54 31.40 -4.55 -24.93
C LEU A 54 30.88 -4.12 -23.55
N VAL A 55 31.42 -3.02 -23.03
CA VAL A 55 30.94 -2.38 -21.79
C VAL A 55 30.33 -1.03 -22.16
N ILE A 56 29.13 -0.77 -21.64
CA ILE A 56 28.52 0.56 -21.69
C ILE A 56 28.79 1.23 -20.35
N ILE A 57 29.36 2.43 -20.36
CA ILE A 57 29.50 3.23 -19.15
C ILE A 57 28.42 4.31 -19.19
N ASP A 58 27.55 4.36 -18.18
CA ASP A 58 26.49 5.35 -18.03
C ASP A 58 26.81 6.28 -16.85
N ILE A 59 26.95 7.56 -17.14
CA ILE A 59 27.27 8.62 -16.19
C ILE A 59 25.99 9.38 -15.89
N ASP A 60 25.41 9.11 -14.71
CA ASP A 60 24.11 9.65 -14.32
C ASP A 60 24.18 11.14 -13.97
N LYS A 61 25.27 11.55 -13.31
CA LYS A 61 25.54 12.94 -12.93
C LYS A 61 26.76 13.49 -13.66
N PRO A 62 26.62 14.57 -14.45
CA PRO A 62 27.73 15.13 -15.22
C PRO A 62 28.88 15.64 -14.37
N SER A 63 28.63 16.07 -13.12
CA SER A 63 29.68 16.42 -12.16
C SER A 63 30.65 15.28 -11.82
N ALA A 64 30.37 14.04 -12.23
CA ALA A 64 31.33 12.94 -12.16
C ALA A 64 32.56 13.21 -13.05
N LEU A 65 32.41 13.91 -14.19
CA LEU A 65 33.54 14.22 -15.07
C LEU A 65 34.53 15.21 -14.47
N ASP A 66 34.06 16.08 -13.56
CA ASP A 66 34.93 17.00 -12.83
C ASP A 66 35.73 16.26 -11.73
N LYS A 67 35.19 15.13 -11.23
CA LYS A 67 35.79 14.32 -10.18
C LYS A 67 36.76 13.27 -10.72
N TYR A 68 36.54 12.81 -11.95
CA TYR A 68 37.25 11.68 -12.54
C TYR A 68 37.90 12.07 -13.88
N PRO A 69 39.08 12.72 -13.85
CA PRO A 69 39.84 13.07 -15.06
C PRO A 69 39.99 11.94 -16.09
N SER A 70 40.22 10.69 -15.67
CA SER A 70 40.35 9.59 -16.65
C SER A 70 39.03 9.28 -17.35
N LEU A 71 37.90 9.43 -16.65
CA LEU A 71 36.58 9.27 -17.24
C LEU A 71 36.27 10.39 -18.24
N LYS A 72 36.67 11.63 -17.94
CA LYS A 72 36.56 12.77 -18.87
C LYS A 72 37.37 12.54 -20.15
N SER A 73 38.64 12.16 -20.01
CA SER A 73 39.49 11.78 -21.15
C SER A 73 38.92 10.61 -21.96
N LEU A 74 38.27 9.66 -21.28
CA LEU A 74 37.63 8.52 -21.94
C LEU A 74 36.42 8.93 -22.79
N VAL A 75 35.55 9.80 -22.27
CA VAL A 75 34.39 10.36 -23.00
C VAL A 75 34.82 11.04 -24.30
N GLU A 76 35.95 11.75 -24.27
CA GLU A 76 36.51 12.45 -25.43
C GLU A 76 37.25 11.52 -26.40
N SER A 77 37.68 10.34 -25.96
CA SER A 77 38.50 9.41 -26.76
C SER A 77 37.73 8.24 -27.38
N THR A 78 36.55 7.86 -26.87
CA THR A 78 35.72 6.75 -27.39
C THR A 78 34.34 7.21 -27.89
N VAL A 79 33.55 6.29 -28.45
CA VAL A 79 32.15 6.56 -28.84
C VAL A 79 31.32 6.93 -27.62
N SER A 80 30.70 8.11 -27.65
CA SER A 80 29.98 8.70 -26.51
C SER A 80 28.81 9.58 -26.96
N TRP A 81 27.81 9.76 -26.10
CA TRP A 81 26.59 10.51 -26.40
C TRP A 81 25.92 11.08 -25.13
N TYR A 82 25.13 12.13 -25.32
CA TYR A 82 24.27 12.69 -24.28
C TYR A 82 22.99 11.87 -24.10
N THR A 83 22.61 11.66 -22.85
CA THR A 83 21.37 10.99 -22.42
C THR A 83 20.31 12.02 -21.99
N GLY A 84 19.42 11.69 -21.05
CA GLY A 84 18.35 12.59 -20.62
C GLY A 84 18.81 13.84 -19.87
N PRO A 85 17.94 14.85 -19.74
CA PRO A 85 18.23 16.07 -18.95
C PRO A 85 18.37 15.78 -17.46
N ARG A 86 19.12 16.64 -16.77
CA ARG A 86 19.34 16.68 -15.31
C ARG A 86 19.11 18.10 -14.83
N CYS A 87 18.60 18.24 -13.61
CA CYS A 87 18.40 19.56 -13.00
C CYS A 87 19.73 20.34 -12.94
N PRO A 88 19.80 21.60 -13.41
CA PRO A 88 21.01 22.41 -13.35
C PRO A 88 21.49 22.66 -11.92
N SER A 89 20.55 22.72 -10.96
CA SER A 89 20.83 23.04 -9.56
C SER A 89 21.32 21.84 -8.74
N CYS A 90 20.68 20.68 -8.86
CA CYS A 90 20.96 19.53 -7.99
C CYS A 90 21.27 18.22 -8.72
N GLU A 91 21.30 18.25 -10.06
CA GLU A 91 21.59 17.11 -10.95
C GLU A 91 20.64 15.92 -10.81
N GLU A 92 19.45 16.14 -10.24
CA GLU A 92 18.39 15.14 -10.16
C GLU A 92 17.89 14.76 -11.56
N LYS A 93 17.60 13.47 -11.78
CA LYS A 93 17.14 12.91 -13.05
C LYS A 93 15.62 12.76 -13.14
N HIS A 94 14.95 12.71 -11.99
CA HIS A 94 13.50 12.67 -11.91
C HIS A 94 12.95 14.09 -12.11
N LEU A 95 12.40 14.35 -13.29
CA LEU A 95 11.93 15.66 -13.71
C LEU A 95 10.46 15.56 -14.14
N GLU A 96 9.66 16.53 -13.71
CA GLU A 96 8.34 16.79 -14.28
C GLU A 96 8.53 17.50 -15.63
N VAL A 97 7.88 17.01 -16.67
CA VAL A 97 7.96 17.57 -18.02
C VAL A 97 6.84 18.59 -18.16
N LEU A 98 7.20 19.88 -18.15
CA LEU A 98 6.24 20.97 -18.33
C LEU A 98 5.94 21.19 -19.82
N GLU A 99 6.98 21.12 -20.65
CA GLU A 99 6.87 21.16 -22.10
C GLU A 99 7.78 20.08 -22.71
N PRO A 100 7.25 19.10 -23.45
CA PRO A 100 8.03 17.96 -23.92
C PRO A 100 9.24 18.36 -24.77
N GLY A 101 10.43 17.99 -24.30
CA GLY A 101 11.71 18.29 -24.96
C GLY A 101 12.23 19.71 -24.72
N VAL A 102 11.46 20.58 -24.07
CA VAL A 102 11.77 22.02 -23.98
C VAL A 102 11.92 22.49 -22.54
N LYS A 103 10.95 22.21 -21.66
CA LYS A 103 10.89 22.77 -20.30
C LYS A 103 10.58 21.71 -19.24
N PHE A 104 11.28 21.78 -18.11
CA PHE A 104 11.25 20.78 -17.04
C PHE A 104 11.18 21.43 -15.66
N LYS A 105 10.69 20.69 -14.68
CA LYS A 105 10.71 21.05 -13.26
C LYS A 105 11.32 19.93 -12.43
N CYS A 106 12.27 20.27 -11.56
CA CYS A 106 12.95 19.29 -10.71
C CYS A 106 12.05 18.79 -9.58
N SER A 107 11.87 17.46 -9.43
CA SER A 107 11.04 16.89 -8.35
C SER A 107 11.66 17.05 -6.95
N LYS A 108 12.98 17.27 -6.87
CA LYS A 108 13.72 17.38 -5.60
C LYS A 108 13.84 18.80 -5.08
N CYS A 109 14.15 19.76 -5.95
CA CYS A 109 14.37 21.16 -5.56
C CYS A 109 13.38 22.16 -6.18
N ASN A 110 12.39 21.68 -6.93
CA ASN A 110 11.31 22.47 -7.55
C ASN A 110 11.76 23.58 -8.53
N VAL A 111 13.04 23.62 -8.91
CA VAL A 111 13.56 24.55 -9.92
C VAL A 111 12.99 24.19 -11.30
N GLU A 112 12.42 25.18 -12.00
CA GLU A 112 12.06 25.09 -13.40
C GLU A 112 13.22 25.53 -14.29
N PHE A 113 13.43 24.84 -15.41
CA PHE A 113 14.52 25.11 -16.34
C PHE A 113 14.21 24.57 -17.74
N THR A 114 14.90 25.10 -18.74
CA THR A 114 14.83 24.71 -20.14
C THR A 114 15.87 23.66 -20.51
N LEU A 115 15.75 23.02 -21.68
CA LEU A 115 16.75 22.06 -22.15
C LEU A 115 18.14 22.68 -22.30
N SER A 116 18.24 23.96 -22.70
CA SER A 116 19.52 24.68 -22.82
C SER A 116 20.21 24.90 -21.46
N GLU A 117 19.42 25.01 -20.39
CA GLU A 117 19.94 25.16 -19.02
C GLU A 117 20.21 23.79 -18.38
N ALA A 118 19.62 22.71 -18.90
CA ALA A 118 19.75 21.38 -18.35
C ALA A 118 21.18 20.85 -18.52
N LYS A 119 21.73 20.25 -17.46
CA LYS A 119 22.87 19.33 -17.64
C LYS A 119 22.36 18.05 -18.32
N ARG A 120 23.25 17.27 -18.95
CA ARG A 120 22.89 16.04 -19.67
C ARG A 120 23.71 14.87 -19.15
N GLY A 121 23.07 13.76 -18.79
CA GLY A 121 23.80 12.50 -18.50
C GLY A 121 24.60 12.04 -19.73
N ILE A 122 25.56 11.15 -19.56
CA ILE A 122 26.49 10.75 -20.65
C ILE A 122 26.62 9.24 -20.71
N GLY A 123 26.46 8.66 -21.89
CA GLY A 123 26.76 7.26 -22.18
C GLY A 123 28.00 7.13 -23.06
N LEU A 124 28.79 6.08 -22.86
CA LEU A 124 29.94 5.77 -23.71
C LEU A 124 30.17 4.26 -23.83
N LEU A 125 30.89 3.85 -24.87
CA LEU A 125 31.24 2.45 -25.14
C LEU A 125 32.73 2.21 -25.02
N VAL A 126 33.11 1.07 -24.45
CA VAL A 126 34.49 0.57 -24.48
C VAL A 126 34.53 -0.93 -24.72
N TYR A 127 35.63 -1.40 -25.28
CA TYR A 127 35.97 -2.82 -25.32
C TYR A 127 36.95 -3.17 -24.20
N ILE A 128 36.75 -4.32 -23.59
CA ILE A 128 37.71 -4.93 -22.67
C ILE A 128 37.92 -6.39 -23.05
N ASP A 129 39.08 -6.95 -22.77
CA ASP A 129 39.32 -8.37 -23.04
C ASP A 129 38.52 -9.27 -22.10
N ARG A 130 38.23 -10.49 -22.54
CA ARG A 130 37.38 -11.42 -21.78
C ARG A 130 37.94 -11.72 -20.40
N ASP A 131 39.26 -11.86 -20.26
CA ASP A 131 39.90 -12.07 -18.96
C ASP A 131 39.74 -10.87 -18.04
N VAL A 132 39.83 -9.65 -18.59
CA VAL A 132 39.59 -8.40 -17.85
C VAL A 132 38.11 -8.29 -17.47
N TYR A 133 37.18 -8.67 -18.34
CA TYR A 133 35.76 -8.75 -18.03
C TYR A 133 35.47 -9.76 -16.91
N GLU A 134 36.03 -10.97 -16.99
CA GLU A 134 35.85 -12.01 -15.97
C GLU A 134 36.50 -11.62 -14.64
N LYS A 135 37.58 -10.83 -14.69
CA LYS A 135 38.27 -10.30 -13.52
C LYS A 135 37.52 -9.15 -12.84
N TYR A 136 36.99 -8.19 -13.60
CA TYR A 136 36.45 -6.93 -13.05
C TYR A 136 34.92 -6.74 -13.16
N PHE A 137 34.24 -7.39 -14.10
CA PHE A 137 32.87 -7.03 -14.49
C PHE A 137 31.93 -8.23 -14.73
N LYS A 138 32.08 -9.35 -14.00
CA LYS A 138 31.22 -10.56 -14.12
C LYS A 138 29.70 -10.27 -14.24
N SER A 139 29.26 -9.15 -13.68
CA SER A 139 27.94 -8.54 -13.91
C SER A 139 28.05 -7.01 -13.96
N THR A 140 26.93 -6.34 -14.25
CA THR A 140 26.86 -4.86 -14.24
C THR A 140 27.32 -4.28 -12.90
N ARG A 141 28.32 -3.40 -12.92
CA ARG A 141 28.86 -2.72 -11.73
C ARG A 141 28.25 -1.32 -11.61
N ARG A 142 27.72 -0.97 -10.43
CA ARG A 142 27.20 0.38 -10.15
C ARG A 142 28.08 1.07 -9.10
N LEU A 143 28.76 2.14 -9.49
CA LEU A 143 29.76 2.84 -8.70
C LEU A 143 29.36 4.31 -8.50
N GLY A 144 28.38 4.53 -7.62
CA GLY A 144 27.93 5.88 -7.27
C GLY A 144 27.20 6.55 -8.43
N ASP A 145 27.79 7.61 -8.99
CA ASP A 145 27.23 8.38 -10.11
C ASP A 145 27.56 7.77 -11.50
N VAL A 146 28.27 6.63 -11.54
CA VAL A 146 28.71 5.94 -12.78
C VAL A 146 28.32 4.45 -12.75
N GLU A 147 27.76 3.92 -13.83
CA GLU A 147 27.40 2.51 -14.00
C GLU A 147 28.15 1.87 -15.18
N PHE A 148 28.67 0.66 -15.02
CA PHE A 148 29.32 -0.16 -16.05
C PHE A 148 28.39 -1.32 -16.42
N LEU A 149 27.64 -1.17 -17.51
CA LEU A 149 26.62 -2.10 -17.98
C LEU A 149 27.22 -3.13 -18.95
N VAL A 150 27.12 -4.41 -18.58
CA VAL A 150 27.65 -5.55 -19.34
C VAL A 150 26.65 -6.70 -19.50
N ASN A 151 25.50 -6.61 -18.84
CA ASN A 151 24.33 -7.47 -19.07
C ASN A 151 23.05 -6.62 -19.09
N ASN A 152 23.16 -5.41 -19.62
CA ASN A 152 22.06 -4.46 -19.75
C ASN A 152 22.22 -3.67 -21.06
N TYR A 153 21.22 -2.89 -21.43
CA TYR A 153 21.26 -2.03 -22.61
C TYR A 153 21.09 -0.56 -22.25
N GLN A 154 21.55 0.31 -23.13
CA GLN A 154 21.34 1.75 -23.05
C GLN A 154 20.86 2.26 -24.40
N LEU A 155 19.90 3.20 -24.39
CA LEU A 155 19.45 3.88 -25.60
C LEU A 155 20.57 4.75 -26.16
N ILE A 156 20.73 4.73 -27.49
CA ILE A 156 21.72 5.52 -28.23
C ILE A 156 21.02 6.39 -29.28
N PRO A 157 21.66 7.44 -29.83
CA PRO A 157 21.09 8.20 -30.93
C PRO A 157 20.75 7.28 -32.13
N PRO A 158 19.62 7.48 -32.82
CA PRO A 158 18.74 8.66 -32.77
C PRO A 158 17.54 8.56 -31.79
N SER A 159 17.64 7.73 -30.74
CA SER A 159 16.52 7.49 -29.80
C SER A 159 16.05 8.73 -29.03
N LEU A 160 14.83 8.66 -28.50
CA LEU A 160 14.22 9.69 -27.64
C LEU A 160 14.18 9.25 -26.17
N HIS A 161 14.57 10.15 -25.28
CA HIS A 161 14.33 10.01 -23.84
C HIS A 161 12.83 10.19 -23.54
N PRO A 162 12.26 9.60 -22.47
CA PRO A 162 10.86 9.79 -22.09
C PRO A 162 10.43 11.26 -21.93
N SER A 163 11.39 12.15 -21.62
CA SER A 163 11.19 13.60 -21.60
C SER A 163 11.08 14.25 -22.99
N ARG A 164 11.02 13.46 -24.06
CA ARG A 164 11.08 13.84 -25.48
C ARG A 164 12.38 14.51 -25.94
N VAL A 165 13.41 14.52 -25.10
CA VAL A 165 14.76 14.98 -25.46
C VAL A 165 15.48 13.90 -26.27
N ARG A 166 16.12 14.25 -27.39
CA ARG A 166 16.89 13.31 -28.21
C ARG A 166 18.21 12.94 -27.54
N TYR A 167 18.60 11.68 -27.66
CA TYR A 167 19.98 11.27 -27.42
C TYR A 167 20.84 11.83 -28.56
N GLU A 168 21.99 12.44 -28.23
CA GLU A 168 22.82 13.18 -29.21
C GLU A 168 24.28 12.72 -29.13
N TRP A 169 24.92 12.47 -30.28
CA TRP A 169 26.32 12.03 -30.30
C TRP A 169 27.24 13.13 -29.78
N ILE A 170 28.12 12.77 -28.84
CA ILE A 170 29.31 13.56 -28.48
C ILE A 170 30.43 13.15 -29.45
N LYS A 171 30.67 11.83 -29.55
CA LYS A 171 31.58 11.23 -30.52
C LYS A 171 30.90 10.05 -31.21
N PRO A 172 30.50 10.18 -32.48
CA PRO A 172 29.76 9.14 -33.19
C PRO A 172 30.66 7.96 -33.57
N PHE A 173 30.04 6.83 -33.93
CA PHE A 173 30.74 5.68 -34.49
C PHE A 173 31.50 6.05 -35.77
N LYS A 174 32.72 5.54 -35.88
CA LYS A 174 33.55 5.68 -37.07
C LYS A 174 33.60 4.35 -37.83
N ILE A 175 32.54 4.08 -38.59
CA ILE A 175 32.27 2.76 -39.16
C ILE A 175 33.40 2.22 -40.05
N LYS A 176 34.22 3.11 -40.64
CA LYS A 176 35.35 2.75 -41.51
C LYS A 176 36.67 2.52 -40.77
N GLU A 177 36.75 2.83 -39.47
CA GLU A 177 37.96 2.64 -38.66
C GLU A 177 37.92 1.31 -37.89
N GLN A 178 39.10 0.81 -37.51
CA GLN A 178 39.22 -0.38 -36.65
C GLN A 178 38.43 -0.15 -35.35
N ASN A 179 37.71 -1.18 -34.90
CA ASN A 179 36.84 -1.12 -33.71
C ASN A 179 35.71 -0.07 -33.77
N HIS A 180 35.40 0.48 -34.95
CA HIS A 180 34.33 1.47 -35.17
C HIS A 180 34.48 2.76 -34.33
N GLY A 181 35.70 3.11 -33.93
CA GLY A 181 35.99 4.24 -33.05
C GLY A 181 35.75 3.97 -31.54
N VAL A 182 35.38 2.73 -31.17
CA VAL A 182 35.27 2.32 -29.76
C VAL A 182 36.66 1.95 -29.23
N ARG A 183 37.10 2.64 -28.17
CA ARG A 183 38.40 2.40 -27.54
C ARG A 183 38.42 1.04 -26.82
N THR A 184 39.52 0.31 -26.99
CA THR A 184 39.81 -0.85 -26.14
C THR A 184 40.60 -0.37 -24.93
N LEU A 185 40.17 -0.75 -23.72
CA LEU A 185 40.92 -0.50 -22.48
C LEU A 185 41.72 -1.73 -22.11
N VAL A 186 43.01 -1.53 -21.84
CA VAL A 186 43.86 -2.59 -21.26
C VAL A 186 43.59 -2.72 -19.76
N GLU A 187 44.03 -3.82 -19.17
CA GLU A 187 43.80 -4.11 -17.75
C GLU A 187 44.23 -2.97 -16.81
N SER A 188 45.40 -2.35 -17.06
CA SER A 188 45.89 -1.24 -16.24
C SER A 188 45.00 0.00 -16.32
N GLU A 189 44.41 0.29 -17.48
CA GLU A 189 43.49 1.41 -17.66
C GLU A 189 42.15 1.14 -16.98
N VAL A 190 41.62 -0.09 -17.11
CA VAL A 190 40.41 -0.53 -16.40
C VAL A 190 40.62 -0.45 -14.90
N LYS A 191 41.74 -0.98 -14.40
CA LYS A 191 42.11 -0.94 -12.99
C LYS A 191 42.22 0.49 -12.50
N SER A 192 42.98 1.34 -13.20
CA SER A 192 43.15 2.76 -12.82
C SER A 192 41.82 3.51 -12.80
N LEU A 193 40.95 3.29 -13.80
CA LEU A 193 39.64 3.94 -13.86
C LEU A 193 38.73 3.49 -12.70
N LEU A 194 38.75 2.21 -12.36
CA LEU A 194 37.99 1.68 -11.22
C LEU A 194 38.55 2.20 -9.90
N GLU A 195 39.87 2.18 -9.73
CA GLU A 195 40.56 2.69 -8.54
C GLU A 195 40.33 4.18 -8.34
N GLU A 196 40.34 5.00 -9.39
CA GLU A 196 40.04 6.44 -9.31
C GLU A 196 38.59 6.70 -8.89
N ILE A 197 37.63 5.94 -9.44
CA ILE A 197 36.22 6.08 -9.07
C ILE A 197 35.98 5.59 -7.63
N GLU A 198 36.69 4.54 -7.20
CA GLU A 198 36.58 3.94 -5.86
C GLU A 198 37.38 4.69 -4.78
N SER A 199 38.52 5.31 -5.10
CA SER A 199 39.37 6.06 -4.15
C SER A 199 38.71 7.35 -3.69
N VAL A 200 38.06 8.10 -4.57
CA VAL A 200 37.28 9.30 -4.22
C VAL A 200 36.02 8.92 -3.41
N LYS A 201 35.52 7.68 -3.58
CA LYS A 201 34.47 7.11 -2.71
C LYS A 201 35.01 6.83 -1.31
N ASN A 202 36.31 6.54 -1.18
CA ASN A 202 37.01 6.38 0.09
C ASN A 202 37.40 7.73 0.73
N GLU A 203 37.74 8.78 -0.04
CA GLU A 203 37.92 10.14 0.51
C GLU A 203 36.59 10.74 1.04
N LYS A 204 35.45 10.46 0.38
CA LYS A 204 34.12 10.78 0.94
C LYS A 204 33.75 9.91 2.15
N ARG A 205 34.44 8.79 2.37
CA ARG A 205 34.39 8.01 3.62
C ARG A 205 35.37 8.56 4.68
N GLU A 206 36.46 9.22 4.33
CA GLU A 206 37.39 9.82 5.30
C GLU A 206 36.87 11.11 5.95
N VAL A 207 35.88 11.79 5.34
CA VAL A 207 35.11 12.86 6.02
C VAL A 207 33.98 12.29 6.91
N GLN A 208 33.82 10.96 6.96
CA GLN A 208 33.02 10.24 7.96
C GLN A 208 33.90 9.21 8.69
N ALA A 209 34.61 9.70 9.72
CA ALA A 209 35.35 8.91 10.70
C ALA A 209 34.87 7.44 10.81
N HIS A 210 35.74 6.49 10.44
CA HIS A 210 35.55 5.07 10.72
C HIS A 210 35.27 4.90 12.22
N LYS A 211 34.03 4.57 12.57
CA LYS A 211 33.72 4.06 13.90
C LYS A 211 34.28 2.64 13.98
N THR A 212 35.42 2.48 14.65
CA THR A 212 35.73 1.22 15.34
C THR A 212 34.53 0.91 16.25
N ARG A 213 33.70 -0.05 15.85
CA ARG A 213 32.64 -0.59 16.72
C ARG A 213 33.35 -1.54 17.70
N GLU A 214 33.23 -1.27 18.99
CA GLU A 214 33.63 -2.22 20.03
C GLU A 214 32.81 -3.51 19.87
N LEU A 215 33.46 -4.63 19.59
CA LEU A 215 32.82 -5.94 19.41
C LEU A 215 32.85 -6.72 20.74
N ARG A 216 31.71 -7.30 21.12
CA ARG A 216 31.56 -8.06 22.37
C ARG A 216 32.20 -9.44 22.23
N GLU A 217 33.14 -9.79 23.10
CA GLU A 217 33.57 -11.19 23.29
C GLU A 217 32.54 -11.96 24.13
N LEU A 218 32.19 -13.17 23.71
CA LEU A 218 31.36 -14.10 24.46
C LEU A 218 32.20 -14.83 25.52
N SER A 219 31.61 -15.06 26.69
CA SER A 219 32.23 -15.89 27.72
C SER A 219 32.32 -17.36 27.28
N THR A 220 33.24 -18.13 27.88
CA THR A 220 33.37 -19.57 27.62
C THR A 220 32.05 -20.32 27.82
N ARG A 221 31.26 -19.93 28.84
CA ARG A 221 29.94 -20.52 29.11
C ARG A 221 28.94 -20.24 27.97
N GLU A 222 28.94 -19.04 27.42
CA GLU A 222 28.07 -18.66 26.29
C GLU A 222 28.47 -19.38 25.01
N ILE A 223 29.77 -19.50 24.73
CA ILE A 223 30.30 -20.26 23.59
C ILE A 223 29.83 -21.71 23.66
N LEU A 224 30.03 -22.38 24.79
CA LEU A 224 29.61 -23.77 24.98
C LEU A 224 28.10 -23.95 24.85
N ARG A 225 27.30 -22.99 25.34
CA ARG A 225 25.84 -23.06 25.19
C ARG A 225 25.40 -22.93 23.74
N VAL A 226 26.03 -22.06 22.94
CA VAL A 226 25.73 -21.96 21.50
C VAL A 226 26.10 -23.26 20.77
N VAL A 227 27.25 -23.87 21.12
CA VAL A 227 27.66 -25.17 20.58
C VAL A 227 26.60 -26.23 20.90
N GLU A 228 26.15 -26.32 22.14
CA GLU A 228 25.11 -27.27 22.57
C GLU A 228 23.81 -27.10 21.78
N ILE A 229 23.33 -25.87 21.60
CA ILE A 229 22.09 -25.55 20.86
C ILE A 229 22.20 -25.99 19.39
N LEU A 230 23.35 -25.79 18.75
CA LEU A 230 23.53 -26.03 17.32
C LEU A 230 24.00 -27.45 16.99
N ARG A 231 24.47 -28.22 17.99
CA ARG A 231 25.12 -29.53 17.80
C ARG A 231 24.29 -30.50 16.96
N GLU A 232 23.01 -30.68 17.30
CA GLU A 232 22.12 -31.61 16.60
C GLU A 232 21.81 -31.18 15.16
N SER A 233 21.88 -29.87 14.89
CA SER A 233 21.63 -29.32 13.55
C SER A 233 22.88 -29.27 12.68
N TYR A 234 24.07 -29.44 13.25
CA TYR A 234 25.35 -29.40 12.54
C TYR A 234 25.63 -30.74 11.83
N ARG A 235 24.85 -31.04 10.80
CA ARG A 235 24.89 -32.31 10.03
C ARG A 235 25.09 -32.08 8.52
N PRO A 236 25.56 -33.09 7.75
CA PRO A 236 25.77 -32.96 6.31
C PRO A 236 24.56 -32.32 5.59
N GLY A 237 24.83 -31.41 4.66
CA GLY A 237 23.80 -30.59 3.99
C GLY A 237 23.60 -29.19 4.61
N PHE A 238 23.77 -29.04 5.93
CA PHE A 238 23.50 -27.77 6.62
C PHE A 238 24.76 -27.05 7.15
N ARG A 239 25.87 -27.77 7.29
CA ARG A 239 27.13 -27.28 7.90
C ARG A 239 27.61 -25.93 7.35
N GLN A 240 27.73 -25.78 6.03
CA GLN A 240 28.18 -24.51 5.42
C GLN A 240 27.24 -23.34 5.72
N TYR A 241 25.93 -23.60 5.73
CA TYR A 241 24.94 -22.58 5.98
C TYR A 241 24.93 -22.14 7.44
N ILE A 242 25.20 -23.04 8.39
CA ILE A 242 25.39 -22.67 9.80
C ILE A 242 26.59 -21.73 9.97
N TRP A 243 27.73 -22.03 9.31
CA TRP A 243 28.88 -21.12 9.33
C TRP A 243 28.54 -19.74 8.77
N LEU A 244 27.79 -19.68 7.67
CA LEU A 244 27.38 -18.43 7.03
C LEU A 244 26.41 -17.61 7.90
N PHE A 245 25.33 -18.25 8.35
CA PHE A 245 24.20 -17.59 9.01
C PHE A 245 24.52 -17.22 10.46
N LEU A 246 25.25 -18.07 11.19
CA LEU A 246 25.69 -17.74 12.55
C LEU A 246 26.68 -16.57 12.53
N SER A 247 27.63 -16.58 11.57
CA SER A 247 28.55 -15.45 11.39
C SER A 247 27.83 -14.18 10.97
N GLY A 248 26.83 -14.28 10.09
CA GLY A 248 25.99 -13.15 9.69
C GLY A 248 25.17 -12.59 10.84
N TRP A 249 24.65 -13.44 11.73
CA TRP A 249 23.95 -13.00 12.93
C TRP A 249 24.90 -12.39 13.96
N GLY A 250 26.04 -13.03 14.23
CA GLY A 250 27.08 -12.51 15.14
C GLY A 250 27.60 -11.13 14.73
N ALA A 251 27.86 -10.94 13.44
CA ALA A 251 28.28 -9.65 12.89
C ALA A 251 27.20 -8.57 13.08
N LYS A 252 25.93 -8.87 12.76
CA LYS A 252 24.80 -7.94 13.01
C LYS A 252 24.61 -7.64 14.50
N ALA A 253 24.91 -8.59 15.36
CA ALA A 253 24.84 -8.47 16.82
C ALA A 253 26.09 -7.81 17.45
N SER A 254 27.08 -7.40 16.66
CA SER A 254 28.36 -6.83 17.13
C SER A 254 29.13 -7.76 18.09
N ILE A 255 29.07 -9.07 17.86
CA ILE A 255 29.88 -10.07 18.58
C ILE A 255 31.24 -10.17 17.90
N SER A 256 32.30 -10.43 18.66
CA SER A 256 33.65 -10.64 18.11
C SER A 256 33.70 -11.81 17.13
N PRO A 257 34.38 -11.68 15.98
CA PRO A 257 34.59 -12.79 15.05
C PRO A 257 35.36 -13.96 15.69
N LEU A 258 36.18 -13.71 16.73
CA LEU A 258 36.89 -14.76 17.46
C LEU A 258 35.94 -15.65 18.26
N SER A 259 34.96 -15.04 18.92
CA SER A 259 33.90 -15.78 19.64
C SER A 259 33.10 -16.67 18.69
N ILE A 260 32.72 -16.16 17.51
CA ILE A 260 32.05 -16.95 16.48
C ILE A 260 32.95 -18.07 15.94
N ALA A 261 34.24 -17.79 15.70
CA ALA A 261 35.20 -18.78 15.23
C ALA A 261 35.39 -19.92 16.24
N LYS A 262 35.44 -19.62 17.55
CA LYS A 262 35.51 -20.64 18.62
C LYS A 262 34.31 -21.58 18.56
N ILE A 263 33.09 -21.03 18.50
CA ILE A 263 31.84 -21.82 18.39
C ILE A 263 31.88 -22.75 17.18
N LEU A 264 32.17 -22.19 16.00
CA LEU A 264 32.12 -22.93 14.74
C LEU A 264 33.23 -23.98 14.63
N LYS A 265 34.41 -23.68 15.16
CA LYS A 265 35.53 -24.64 15.23
C LYS A 265 35.20 -25.81 16.17
N THR A 266 34.63 -25.54 17.35
CA THR A 266 34.20 -26.60 18.27
C THR A 266 33.14 -27.50 17.63
N LEU A 267 32.13 -26.95 16.94
CA LEU A 267 31.14 -27.74 16.20
C LEU A 267 31.79 -28.58 15.09
N TYR A 268 32.76 -28.02 14.37
CA TYR A 268 33.49 -28.72 13.30
C TYR A 268 34.25 -29.94 13.85
N GLU A 269 34.95 -29.79 14.98
CA GLU A 269 35.75 -30.85 15.61
C GLU A 269 34.86 -31.91 16.28
N GLU A 270 33.86 -31.51 17.08
CA GLU A 270 32.99 -32.44 17.82
C GLU A 270 32.09 -33.27 16.90
N CYS A 271 31.63 -32.70 15.79
CA CYS A 271 30.72 -33.36 14.86
C CYS A 271 31.42 -34.06 13.68
N GLY A 272 32.76 -34.13 13.70
CA GLY A 272 33.57 -34.82 12.70
C GLY A 272 33.36 -34.30 11.27
N ASP A 273 33.42 -32.98 11.06
CA ASP A 273 33.31 -32.40 9.73
C ASP A 273 34.61 -32.64 8.94
N SER A 274 34.50 -33.30 7.79
CA SER A 274 35.64 -33.69 6.94
C SER A 274 35.93 -32.70 5.80
N ASP A 275 35.06 -31.70 5.61
CA ASP A 275 35.24 -30.66 4.59
C ASP A 275 36.37 -29.69 4.98
N SER A 276 37.03 -29.09 3.99
CA SER A 276 38.13 -28.16 4.24
C SER A 276 37.76 -27.02 5.22
N LEU A 277 38.39 -27.01 6.40
CA LEU A 277 38.22 -25.96 7.42
C LEU A 277 38.52 -24.56 6.86
N LYS A 278 39.46 -24.46 5.91
CA LYS A 278 39.79 -23.22 5.20
C LYS A 278 38.57 -22.66 4.44
N THR A 279 37.79 -23.53 3.81
CA THR A 279 36.58 -23.15 3.05
C THR A 279 35.44 -22.77 3.99
N ARG A 280 35.25 -23.52 5.08
CA ARG A 280 34.26 -23.22 6.12
C ARG A 280 34.52 -21.86 6.79
N ALA A 281 35.75 -21.62 7.22
CA ALA A 281 36.16 -20.39 7.90
C ALA A 281 36.02 -19.11 7.06
N SER A 282 36.00 -19.24 5.73
CA SER A 282 35.82 -18.11 4.82
C SER A 282 34.45 -17.42 5.02
N ALA A 283 33.46 -18.15 5.53
CA ALA A 283 32.13 -17.60 5.84
C ALA A 283 32.16 -16.55 6.97
N ILE A 284 33.08 -16.67 7.93
CA ILE A 284 33.23 -15.70 9.02
C ILE A 284 33.70 -14.36 8.44
N ILE A 285 34.77 -14.40 7.63
CA ILE A 285 35.34 -13.21 7.00
C ILE A 285 34.34 -12.56 6.04
N TYR A 286 33.65 -13.37 5.22
CA TYR A 286 32.59 -12.92 4.32
C TYR A 286 31.49 -12.17 5.07
N SER A 287 30.95 -12.77 6.14
CA SER A 287 29.79 -12.23 6.85
C SER A 287 30.09 -10.93 7.59
N TYR A 288 31.26 -10.80 8.23
CA TYR A 288 31.65 -9.59 8.97
C TYR A 288 31.99 -8.42 8.06
N ARG A 289 32.70 -8.68 6.94
CA ARG A 289 32.98 -7.63 5.94
C ARG A 289 31.69 -7.11 5.29
N LYS A 290 30.72 -7.99 5.04
CA LYS A 290 29.40 -7.61 4.48
C LYS A 290 28.60 -6.67 5.37
N THR A 291 28.79 -6.73 6.69
CA THR A 291 28.13 -5.80 7.64
C THR A 291 28.92 -4.51 7.88
N ASN A 292 29.94 -4.23 7.06
CA ASN A 292 30.75 -3.02 7.13
C ASN A 292 31.49 -2.86 8.49
N ILE A 293 31.85 -3.99 9.12
CA ILE A 293 32.69 -4.04 10.32
C ILE A 293 34.11 -4.37 9.86
N ASP A 294 35.06 -3.50 10.20
CA ASP A 294 36.47 -3.82 10.00
C ASP A 294 36.92 -4.85 11.04
N ILE A 295 37.41 -5.99 10.57
CA ILE A 295 37.92 -7.08 11.38
C ILE A 295 39.42 -7.33 11.14
N SER A 296 40.10 -6.40 10.46
CA SER A 296 41.54 -6.47 10.15
C SER A 296 42.41 -6.80 11.37
N GLN A 297 42.08 -6.21 12.52
CA GLN A 297 42.77 -6.46 13.79
C GLN A 297 42.67 -7.91 14.29
N TYR A 298 41.67 -8.68 13.87
CA TYR A 298 41.46 -10.06 14.32
C TYR A 298 42.09 -11.11 13.40
N TYR A 299 42.75 -10.73 12.29
CA TYR A 299 43.23 -11.69 11.28
C TYR A 299 44.26 -12.67 11.81
N SER A 300 45.29 -12.18 12.50
CA SER A 300 46.34 -13.02 13.07
C SER A 300 45.77 -14.00 14.11
N GLU A 301 44.83 -13.53 14.93
CA GLU A 301 44.19 -14.35 15.97
C GLU A 301 43.24 -15.39 15.37
N LEU A 302 42.50 -15.04 14.31
CA LEU A 302 41.64 -15.99 13.58
C LEU A 302 42.47 -17.07 12.88
N GLU A 303 43.58 -16.70 12.25
CA GLU A 303 44.50 -17.65 11.60
C GLU A 303 45.12 -18.62 12.63
N ASN A 304 45.59 -18.09 13.76
CA ASN A 304 46.11 -18.92 14.86
C ASN A 304 45.02 -19.84 15.45
N LEU A 305 43.81 -19.32 15.67
CA LEU A 305 42.71 -20.08 16.24
C LEU A 305 42.24 -21.20 15.32
N LEU A 306 42.12 -20.93 14.02
CA LEU A 306 41.61 -21.89 13.04
C LEU A 306 42.70 -22.81 12.47
N GLY A 307 43.98 -22.47 12.64
CA GLY A 307 45.12 -23.22 12.10
C GLY A 307 45.26 -23.16 10.58
N VAL A 308 44.44 -22.34 9.92
CA VAL A 308 44.40 -22.15 8.46
C VAL A 308 44.06 -20.70 8.14
N LYS A 309 44.62 -20.15 7.06
CA LYS A 309 44.30 -18.82 6.55
C LYS A 309 43.00 -18.83 5.72
N PRO A 310 41.86 -18.26 6.19
CA PRO A 310 40.59 -18.33 5.46
C PRO A 310 40.61 -17.53 4.14
N TYR A 311 39.86 -17.96 3.13
CA TYR A 311 39.67 -17.18 1.91
C TYR A 311 38.82 -15.93 2.19
N GLY A 312 39.08 -14.84 1.46
CA GLY A 312 38.36 -13.58 1.62
C GLY A 312 39.08 -12.54 2.48
N LEU A 313 40.26 -12.86 3.03
CA LEU A 313 41.19 -11.85 3.58
C LEU A 313 41.74 -10.92 2.47
N GLU A 314 41.70 -11.38 1.22
CA GLU A 314 42.42 -10.80 0.07
C GLU A 314 41.48 -10.30 -1.06
N ARG A 315 40.14 -10.37 -0.90
CA ARG A 315 39.18 -10.01 -1.97
C ARG A 315 37.92 -9.28 -1.45
N GLU A 316 37.37 -8.38 -2.26
CA GLU A 316 36.01 -7.82 -2.08
C GLU A 316 34.94 -8.80 -2.59
N ILE A 317 33.74 -8.75 -2.00
CA ILE A 317 32.67 -9.71 -2.29
C ILE A 317 31.37 -8.96 -2.64
N SER A 318 30.84 -9.16 -3.85
CA SER A 318 29.60 -8.50 -4.34
C SER A 318 28.45 -9.51 -4.42
N GLU A 319 27.39 -9.29 -3.63
CA GLU A 319 26.10 -10.02 -3.67
C GLU A 319 25.15 -9.43 -2.60
N SER A 320 23.83 -9.63 -2.80
CA SER A 320 22.73 -9.15 -1.96
C SER A 320 22.72 -9.77 -0.54
N GLU A 321 21.99 -9.14 0.38
CA GLU A 321 21.94 -9.40 1.83
C GLU A 321 22.28 -10.82 2.32
N VAL A 322 23.16 -10.89 3.33
CA VAL A 322 23.43 -12.15 4.05
C VAL A 322 22.24 -12.47 4.96
N LYS A 323 21.51 -13.57 4.66
CA LYS A 323 20.56 -14.19 5.60
C LYS A 323 21.32 -14.51 6.90
N GLY A 324 20.86 -14.00 8.03
CA GLY A 324 21.47 -14.23 9.35
C GLY A 324 20.58 -15.13 10.19
N LYS A 325 19.96 -14.54 11.21
CA LYS A 325 18.94 -15.18 12.06
C LYS A 325 17.83 -15.91 11.30
N SER A 326 17.33 -15.33 10.20
CA SER A 326 16.25 -15.94 9.40
C SER A 326 16.70 -17.25 8.73
N GLY A 327 17.90 -17.26 8.13
CA GLY A 327 18.47 -18.47 7.54
C GLY A 327 18.78 -19.53 8.60
N LEU A 328 19.29 -19.14 9.77
CA LEU A 328 19.54 -20.09 10.85
C LEU A 328 18.23 -20.70 11.38
N ARG A 329 17.13 -19.93 11.43
CA ARG A 329 15.80 -20.44 11.79
C ARG A 329 15.29 -21.46 10.77
N GLU A 330 15.44 -21.18 9.46
CA GLU A 330 15.06 -22.13 8.39
C GLU A 330 15.76 -23.49 8.59
N ILE A 331 17.07 -23.47 8.85
CA ILE A 331 17.84 -24.69 9.15
C ILE A 331 17.30 -25.39 10.40
N LEU A 332 17.12 -24.66 11.49
CA LEU A 332 16.69 -25.24 12.78
C LEU A 332 15.26 -25.80 12.70
N GLU A 333 14.36 -25.18 11.94
CA GLU A 333 13.00 -25.69 11.72
C GLU A 333 13.04 -27.00 10.93
N GLU A 334 13.90 -27.08 9.91
CA GLU A 334 14.09 -28.29 9.10
C GLU A 334 14.79 -29.41 9.87
N THR A 335 15.70 -29.09 10.81
CA THR A 335 16.46 -30.11 11.56
C THR A 335 15.82 -30.55 12.85
N LEU A 336 15.21 -29.64 13.62
CA LEU A 336 14.70 -29.89 14.98
C LEU A 336 13.17 -29.81 15.08
N GLY A 337 12.49 -29.34 14.04
CA GLY A 337 11.06 -29.03 14.06
C GLY A 337 10.75 -27.63 14.61
N ALA A 338 9.54 -27.15 14.34
CA ALA A 338 9.15 -25.75 14.57
C ALA A 338 9.23 -25.31 16.05
N GLU A 339 8.89 -26.20 16.99
CA GLU A 339 8.87 -25.87 18.42
C GLU A 339 10.28 -25.74 19.00
N LYS A 340 11.13 -26.74 18.80
CA LYS A 340 12.55 -26.71 19.23
C LYS A 340 13.35 -25.62 18.51
N SER A 341 13.04 -25.35 17.24
CA SER A 341 13.66 -24.23 16.52
C SER A 341 13.32 -22.87 17.14
N ARG A 342 12.07 -22.64 17.54
CA ARG A 342 11.67 -21.41 18.24
C ARG A 342 12.42 -21.26 19.56
N GLU A 343 12.57 -22.34 20.32
CA GLU A 343 13.32 -22.33 21.57
C GLU A 343 14.81 -22.05 21.35
N ALA A 344 15.45 -22.74 20.41
CA ALA A 344 16.84 -22.52 20.03
C ALA A 344 17.11 -21.08 19.56
N ILE A 345 16.24 -20.52 18.71
CA ILE A 345 16.35 -19.12 18.24
C ILE A 345 16.11 -18.12 19.38
N ARG A 346 15.27 -18.44 20.36
CA ARG A 346 15.07 -17.62 21.56
C ARG A 346 16.36 -17.61 22.40
N GLU A 347 16.93 -18.77 22.69
CA GLU A 347 18.16 -18.88 23.49
C GLU A 347 19.37 -18.20 22.82
N LEU A 348 19.60 -18.46 21.53
CA LEU A 348 20.69 -17.82 20.77
C LEU A 348 20.55 -16.29 20.76
N ARG A 349 19.31 -15.78 20.71
CA ARG A 349 19.04 -14.34 20.79
C ARG A 349 19.44 -13.78 22.15
N GLU A 350 19.17 -14.48 23.24
CA GLU A 350 19.56 -14.05 24.58
C GLU A 350 21.08 -14.00 24.76
N ILE A 351 21.79 -14.98 24.18
CA ILE A 351 23.25 -15.00 24.20
C ILE A 351 23.83 -13.83 23.39
N PHE A 352 23.22 -13.50 22.25
CA PHE A 352 23.75 -12.53 21.29
C PHE A 352 23.40 -11.05 21.59
N LYS A 353 22.59 -10.75 22.61
CA LYS A 353 22.27 -9.35 23.00
C LYS A 353 23.44 -8.65 23.72
N LEU A 354 23.53 -7.33 23.63
CA LEU A 354 24.34 -6.52 24.55
C LEU A 354 23.84 -6.73 25.99
N THR A 355 24.76 -6.99 26.92
CA THR A 355 24.50 -7.36 28.33
C THR A 355 23.76 -6.29 29.15
N VAL A 356 23.41 -5.15 28.56
CA VAL A 356 22.60 -4.10 29.22
C VAL A 356 21.12 -4.51 29.32
N LEU A 357 20.65 -5.47 28.51
CA LEU A 357 19.22 -5.80 28.44
C LEU A 357 18.74 -6.89 29.42
N LYS A 358 19.63 -7.59 30.12
CA LYS A 358 19.19 -8.62 31.10
C LYS A 358 18.44 -8.03 32.29
N GLU A 359 18.60 -6.73 32.56
CA GLU A 359 17.93 -6.06 33.68
C GLU A 359 16.61 -5.39 33.27
N VAL A 360 16.45 -5.02 32.00
CA VAL A 360 15.25 -4.30 31.52
C VAL A 360 14.09 -5.25 31.18
N GLU A 361 14.34 -6.55 31.01
CA GLU A 361 13.30 -7.48 30.54
C GLU A 361 12.21 -7.84 31.57
N LYS A 362 12.39 -7.52 32.85
CA LYS A 362 11.49 -7.99 33.92
C LYS A 362 10.25 -7.12 34.18
N SER A 363 10.23 -5.87 33.76
CA SER A 363 9.03 -5.06 33.58
C SER A 363 9.49 -3.76 32.93
N ILE A 364 9.04 -3.46 31.72
CA ILE A 364 9.48 -2.25 31.02
C ILE A 364 8.45 -1.17 31.33
N THR A 365 8.60 -0.47 32.45
CA THR A 365 7.88 0.79 32.63
C THR A 365 8.56 1.88 31.82
N GLU A 366 7.84 2.98 31.54
CA GLU A 366 8.44 4.15 30.89
C GLU A 366 9.63 4.69 31.68
N GLY A 367 9.51 4.70 33.01
CA GLY A 367 10.54 5.18 33.93
C GLY A 367 11.83 4.37 33.82
N ASP A 368 11.74 3.05 33.67
CA ASP A 368 12.91 2.17 33.51
C ASP A 368 13.67 2.49 32.21
N VAL A 369 12.93 2.72 31.13
CA VAL A 369 13.49 3.07 29.81
C VAL A 369 14.16 4.43 29.87
N ILE A 370 13.51 5.43 30.45
CA ILE A 370 14.06 6.78 30.60
C ILE A 370 15.31 6.76 31.48
N SER A 371 15.28 6.02 32.59
CA SER A 371 16.42 5.88 33.50
C SER A 371 17.63 5.26 32.79
N ALA A 372 17.42 4.13 32.11
CA ALA A 372 18.47 3.43 31.35
C ALA A 372 19.04 4.30 30.21
N LEU A 373 18.18 5.05 29.52
CA LEU A 373 18.63 5.97 28.46
C LEU A 373 19.40 7.17 29.03
N ARG A 374 19.02 7.69 30.20
CA ARG A 374 19.78 8.76 30.89
C ARG A 374 21.15 8.27 31.32
N GLU A 375 21.24 7.08 31.89
CA GLU A 375 22.52 6.46 32.26
C GLU A 375 23.41 6.28 31.03
N TYR A 376 22.87 5.69 29.96
CA TYR A 376 23.56 5.59 28.68
C TYR A 376 24.08 6.95 28.20
N ILE A 377 23.24 8.00 28.18
CA ILE A 377 23.65 9.34 27.71
C ILE A 377 24.79 9.92 28.55
N ARG A 378 24.84 9.63 29.86
CA ARG A 378 25.94 10.10 30.73
C ARG A 378 27.26 9.41 30.42
N GLU A 379 27.23 8.12 30.08
CA GLU A 379 28.44 7.31 29.89
C GLU A 379 29.11 7.51 28.51
N VAL A 380 28.34 7.79 27.46
CA VAL A 380 28.91 7.95 26.10
C VAL A 380 29.21 9.40 25.72
N LYS A 381 30.43 9.63 25.20
CA LYS A 381 30.87 10.92 24.64
C LYS A 381 30.03 11.43 23.45
N LYS A 382 29.34 10.54 22.71
CA LYS A 382 28.51 10.90 21.56
C LYS A 382 27.27 10.02 21.49
N THR A 383 26.11 10.64 21.71
CA THR A 383 24.80 9.99 21.73
C THR A 383 24.47 9.29 20.41
N ASN A 384 24.07 8.02 20.47
CA ASN A 384 23.62 7.26 19.30
C ASN A 384 22.10 7.37 19.13
N ILE A 385 21.66 8.17 18.16
CA ILE A 385 20.24 8.39 17.85
C ILE A 385 19.52 7.08 17.50
N ASN A 386 20.18 6.14 16.80
CA ASN A 386 19.56 4.87 16.43
C ASN A 386 19.28 4.00 17.65
N PHE A 387 20.17 4.02 18.64
CA PHE A 387 19.99 3.29 19.89
C PHE A 387 18.81 3.83 20.68
N ILE A 388 18.73 5.17 20.83
CA ILE A 388 17.58 5.82 21.48
C ILE A 388 16.27 5.49 20.75
N ALA A 389 16.25 5.58 19.42
CA ALA A 389 15.08 5.21 18.62
C ALA A 389 14.65 3.76 18.84
N ASP A 390 15.60 2.81 18.87
CA ASP A 390 15.33 1.39 19.10
C ASP A 390 14.82 1.11 20.51
N SER A 391 15.42 1.71 21.54
CA SER A 391 14.96 1.56 22.92
C SER A 391 13.53 2.06 23.11
N ILE A 392 13.22 3.26 22.60
CA ILE A 392 11.88 3.85 22.70
C ILE A 392 10.88 3.03 21.86
N ALA A 393 11.25 2.62 20.64
CA ALA A 393 10.39 1.80 19.79
C ALA A 393 10.04 0.47 20.46
N ARG A 394 11.02 -0.26 21.02
CA ARG A 394 10.77 -1.54 21.71
C ARG A 394 9.82 -1.39 22.89
N TYR A 395 9.99 -0.32 23.66
CA TYR A 395 9.09 0.02 24.76
C TYR A 395 7.67 0.23 24.24
N LEU A 396 7.48 1.12 23.27
CA LEU A 396 6.17 1.45 22.72
C LEU A 396 5.50 0.25 22.03
N ILE A 397 6.26 -0.56 21.29
CA ILE A 397 5.77 -1.79 20.66
C ILE A 397 5.16 -2.73 21.71
N LYS A 398 5.85 -2.90 22.85
CA LYS A 398 5.40 -3.79 23.93
C LYS A 398 4.26 -3.18 24.74
N SER A 399 4.32 -1.89 25.04
CA SER A 399 3.32 -1.23 25.90
C SER A 399 2.00 -0.96 25.18
N LYS A 400 2.03 -0.69 23.87
CA LYS A 400 0.86 -0.40 23.03
C LYS A 400 0.46 -1.56 22.11
N PHE A 401 1.13 -2.72 22.23
CA PHE A 401 0.96 -3.89 21.36
C PHE A 401 0.89 -3.51 19.87
N VAL A 402 1.89 -2.75 19.40
CA VAL A 402 1.86 -2.15 18.07
C VAL A 402 1.90 -3.23 16.98
N LYS A 403 1.07 -3.08 15.96
CA LYS A 403 1.01 -3.94 14.77
C LYS A 403 0.98 -3.08 13.49
N THR A 404 1.86 -3.38 12.54
CA THR A 404 1.90 -2.77 11.21
C THR A 404 1.22 -3.69 10.22
N VAL A 405 0.04 -3.32 9.73
CA VAL A 405 -0.75 -4.18 8.84
C VAL A 405 -0.20 -4.08 7.42
N VAL A 406 0.14 -5.24 6.84
CA VAL A 406 0.71 -5.35 5.50
C VAL A 406 -0.18 -6.24 4.63
N ILE A 407 -0.58 -5.75 3.46
CA ILE A 407 -1.31 -6.52 2.44
C ILE A 407 -0.58 -6.38 1.11
N ASN A 408 -0.25 -7.52 0.47
CA ASN A 408 0.46 -7.56 -0.82
C ASN A 408 1.73 -6.69 -0.83
N ASP A 409 2.55 -6.81 0.22
CA ASP A 409 3.78 -6.04 0.45
C ASP A 409 3.60 -4.51 0.60
N ASN A 410 2.36 -4.01 0.64
CA ASN A 410 2.06 -2.62 0.92
C ASN A 410 1.69 -2.44 2.40
N VAL A 411 2.35 -1.49 3.06
CA VAL A 411 2.02 -1.07 4.42
C VAL A 411 0.71 -0.28 4.38
N LEU A 412 -0.32 -0.80 5.05
CA LEU A 412 -1.63 -0.12 5.12
C LEU A 412 -1.61 1.01 6.16
N GLY A 413 -0.99 0.73 7.30
CA GLY A 413 -0.85 1.63 8.44
C GLY A 413 -0.28 0.93 9.68
N VAL A 414 0.04 1.75 10.69
CA VAL A 414 0.52 1.32 12.01
C VAL A 414 -0.61 1.48 13.02
N TYR A 415 -0.88 0.41 13.77
CA TYR A 415 -2.01 0.32 14.68
C TYR A 415 -1.57 -0.03 16.10
N CYS A 416 -2.23 0.58 17.09
CA CYS A 416 -1.99 0.34 18.51
C CYS A 416 -3.23 -0.29 19.14
N TYR A 417 -3.00 -1.20 20.07
CA TYR A 417 -4.06 -1.79 20.86
C TYR A 417 -4.39 -0.89 22.06
N GLN A 418 -5.67 -0.63 22.26
CA GLN A 418 -6.18 0.05 23.44
C GLN A 418 -7.61 -0.41 23.70
N ASP A 419 -7.97 -0.63 24.97
CA ASP A 419 -9.34 -0.91 25.40
C ASP A 419 -10.08 -1.98 24.57
N GLY A 420 -9.37 -3.02 24.09
CA GLY A 420 -9.98 -4.13 23.35
C GLY A 420 -9.94 -4.04 21.83
N TYR A 421 -9.46 -2.95 21.23
CA TYR A 421 -9.44 -2.75 19.78
C TYR A 421 -8.15 -2.08 19.29
N TYR A 422 -7.97 -2.04 17.98
CA TYR A 422 -6.85 -1.40 17.29
C TYR A 422 -7.29 -0.11 16.59
N TYR A 423 -6.49 0.95 16.71
CA TYR A 423 -6.68 2.23 16.01
C TYR A 423 -5.38 2.67 15.33
N GLU A 424 -5.47 3.47 14.26
CA GLU A 424 -4.29 4.02 13.57
C GLU A 424 -3.58 5.01 14.51
N CYS A 425 -2.35 4.71 14.91
CA CYS A 425 -1.66 5.40 16.00
C CYS A 425 -0.27 5.94 15.61
N GLU A 426 0.05 5.96 14.32
CA GLU A 426 1.39 6.35 13.87
C GLU A 426 1.82 7.74 14.36
N GLU A 427 0.94 8.73 14.25
CA GLU A 427 1.20 10.10 14.70
C GLU A 427 1.29 10.18 16.24
N GLU A 428 0.51 9.37 16.97
CA GLU A 428 0.62 9.28 18.44
C GLU A 428 1.98 8.72 18.86
N LEU A 429 2.44 7.63 18.21
CA LEU A 429 3.75 7.03 18.49
C LEU A 429 4.91 7.99 18.19
N LEU A 430 4.79 8.80 17.14
CA LEU A 430 5.76 9.86 16.85
C LEU A 430 5.73 10.97 17.89
N GLY A 431 4.54 11.34 18.40
CA GLY A 431 4.41 12.28 19.52
C GLY A 431 5.06 11.77 20.81
N GLU A 432 4.88 10.50 21.14
CA GLU A 432 5.50 9.85 22.30
C GLU A 432 7.03 9.76 22.16
N LEU A 433 7.53 9.44 20.97
CA LEU A 433 8.96 9.49 20.66
C LEU A 433 9.54 10.88 20.95
N GLU A 434 8.88 11.94 20.48
CA GLU A 434 9.32 13.32 20.72
C GLU A 434 9.29 13.69 22.20
N ARG A 435 8.22 13.31 22.92
CA ARG A 435 8.06 13.58 24.34
C ARG A 435 9.21 12.96 25.13
N ILE A 436 9.43 11.66 24.95
CA ILE A 436 10.50 10.92 25.65
C ILE A 436 11.87 11.50 25.27
N TYR A 437 12.10 11.82 23.98
CA TYR A 437 13.36 12.39 23.54
C TYR A 437 13.67 13.75 24.20
N ARG A 438 12.66 14.62 24.38
CA ARG A 438 12.82 15.91 25.09
C ARG A 438 13.05 15.70 26.58
N GLU A 439 12.39 14.73 27.20
CA GLU A 439 12.57 14.41 28.63
C GLU A 439 13.98 13.88 28.97
N LEU A 440 14.69 13.35 27.98
CA LEU A 440 16.11 13.00 28.07
C LEU A 440 17.04 14.22 28.02
N GLY A 441 16.51 15.44 27.87
CA GLY A 441 17.29 16.69 27.82
C GLY A 441 18.06 16.88 26.50
N LEU A 442 17.69 16.16 25.44
CA LEU A 442 18.39 16.20 24.15
C LEU A 442 17.83 17.29 23.24
N ALA A 443 18.71 18.11 22.66
CA ALA A 443 18.33 19.15 21.72
C ALA A 443 17.96 18.57 20.33
N LEU A 444 16.75 18.89 19.86
CA LEU A 444 16.27 18.48 18.54
C LEU A 444 16.75 19.46 17.46
N SER A 445 17.90 19.18 16.83
CA SER A 445 18.20 19.81 15.54
C SER A 445 17.27 19.22 14.46
N ILE A 446 16.91 20.01 13.43
CA ILE A 446 16.05 19.55 12.32
C ILE A 446 16.59 18.23 11.73
N ARG A 447 17.90 18.13 11.52
CA ARG A 447 18.56 16.95 10.95
C ARG A 447 18.53 15.74 11.89
N SER A 448 18.73 15.95 13.20
CA SER A 448 18.67 14.88 14.21
C SER A 448 17.26 14.31 14.35
N TYR A 449 16.24 15.18 14.31
CA TYR A 449 14.85 14.80 14.40
C TYR A 449 14.39 13.96 13.19
N THR A 450 14.72 14.38 11.96
CA THR A 450 14.37 13.59 10.77
C THR A 450 15.00 12.20 10.81
N MET A 451 16.24 12.08 11.28
CA MET A 451 16.93 10.79 11.41
C MET A 451 16.30 9.92 12.50
N LEU A 452 16.02 10.50 13.69
CA LEU A 452 15.32 9.83 14.79
C LEU A 452 13.97 9.27 14.32
N ARG A 453 13.15 10.11 13.70
CA ARG A 453 11.83 9.77 13.16
C ARG A 453 11.89 8.64 12.14
N ASN A 454 12.78 8.75 11.15
CA ASN A 454 12.88 7.74 10.09
C ASN A 454 13.35 6.39 10.63
N ASN A 455 14.32 6.38 11.54
CA ASN A 455 14.80 5.14 12.17
C ASN A 455 13.72 4.51 13.04
N PHE A 456 13.04 5.31 13.86
CA PHE A 456 11.94 4.85 14.71
C PHE A 456 10.83 4.20 13.88
N ARG A 457 10.37 4.88 12.82
CA ARG A 457 9.36 4.35 11.90
C ARG A 457 9.81 3.01 11.29
N ALA A 458 11.03 2.94 10.77
CA ALA A 458 11.56 1.70 10.18
C ALA A 458 11.61 0.53 11.19
N ILE A 459 11.96 0.81 12.45
CA ILE A 459 11.99 -0.19 13.52
C ILE A 459 10.57 -0.67 13.84
N ILE A 460 9.62 0.25 13.99
CA ILE A 460 8.22 -0.12 14.24
C ILE A 460 7.68 -0.94 13.07
N GLU A 461 7.81 -0.45 11.84
CA GLU A 461 7.30 -1.14 10.65
C GLU A 461 7.90 -2.55 10.51
N ASP A 462 9.21 -2.72 10.73
CA ASP A 462 9.86 -4.03 10.59
C ASP A 462 9.54 -4.99 11.75
N ALA A 463 9.55 -4.49 12.99
CA ALA A 463 9.34 -5.32 14.18
C ALA A 463 7.89 -5.74 14.40
N THR A 464 6.93 -5.04 13.78
CA THR A 464 5.49 -5.22 14.07
C THR A 464 4.67 -5.68 12.87
N LYS A 465 5.30 -6.13 11.77
CA LYS A 465 4.59 -6.60 10.58
C LYS A 465 3.53 -7.67 10.92
N HIS A 466 2.31 -7.41 10.49
CA HIS A 466 1.15 -8.27 10.67
C HIS A 466 0.48 -8.52 9.32
N PHE A 467 0.50 -9.77 8.88
CA PHE A 467 0.04 -10.16 7.54
C PHE A 467 -1.39 -10.72 7.51
N ASN A 468 -2.00 -11.01 8.66
CA ASN A 468 -3.34 -11.64 8.71
C ASN A 468 -4.50 -10.62 8.61
N GLY A 469 -4.20 -9.33 8.41
CA GLY A 469 -5.21 -8.27 8.29
C GLY A 469 -5.98 -8.03 9.59
N PHE A 470 -7.22 -7.54 9.46
CA PHE A 470 -8.12 -7.30 10.59
C PHE A 470 -9.13 -8.42 10.75
N ASN A 471 -9.58 -8.66 11.98
CA ASN A 471 -10.73 -9.52 12.22
C ASN A 471 -12.02 -8.70 12.09
N HIS A 472 -12.52 -8.59 10.86
CA HIS A 472 -13.76 -7.85 10.58
C HIS A 472 -15.03 -8.51 11.16
N THR A 473 -14.96 -9.78 11.56
CA THR A 473 -16.11 -10.52 12.11
C THR A 473 -16.41 -10.21 13.58
N LEU A 474 -15.46 -9.60 14.28
CA LEU A 474 -15.59 -9.25 15.69
C LEU A 474 -15.99 -7.79 15.87
N LEU A 475 -17.05 -7.56 16.64
CA LEU A 475 -17.49 -6.25 17.08
C LEU A 475 -17.24 -6.11 18.58
N LEU A 476 -16.48 -5.10 18.97
CA LEU A 476 -16.26 -4.77 20.38
C LEU A 476 -17.36 -3.83 20.87
N PHE A 477 -18.19 -4.31 21.78
CA PHE A 477 -19.12 -3.50 22.59
C PHE A 477 -18.51 -3.21 23.95
N LYS A 478 -19.11 -2.31 24.73
CA LYS A 478 -18.62 -1.95 26.08
C LYS A 478 -18.54 -3.14 27.05
N ASN A 479 -19.41 -4.14 26.87
CA ASN A 479 -19.55 -5.29 27.75
C ASN A 479 -19.21 -6.65 27.11
N ALA A 480 -18.96 -6.72 25.80
CA ALA A 480 -18.74 -7.98 25.10
C ALA A 480 -18.04 -7.80 23.74
N VAL A 481 -17.32 -8.84 23.29
CA VAL A 481 -16.89 -8.95 21.90
C VAL A 481 -17.76 -10.00 21.22
N ILE A 482 -18.54 -9.60 20.23
CA ILE A 482 -19.48 -10.48 19.52
C ILE A 482 -18.90 -10.84 18.16
N ASN A 483 -18.84 -12.13 17.84
CA ASN A 483 -18.66 -12.58 16.47
C ASN A 483 -20.00 -12.55 15.73
N TRP A 484 -20.23 -11.51 14.94
CA TRP A 484 -21.50 -11.33 14.25
C TRP A 484 -21.73 -12.44 13.20
N LYS A 485 -20.65 -12.96 12.60
CA LYS A 485 -20.73 -13.97 11.53
C LYS A 485 -21.28 -15.30 12.06
N ASN A 486 -20.81 -15.76 13.22
CA ASN A 486 -21.33 -16.96 13.88
C ASN A 486 -22.82 -16.81 14.26
N LEU A 487 -23.20 -15.62 14.74
CA LEU A 487 -24.58 -15.34 15.12
C LEU A 487 -25.54 -15.45 13.94
N ILE A 488 -25.14 -14.88 12.79
CA ILE A 488 -25.97 -14.81 11.59
C ILE A 488 -26.00 -16.13 10.84
N TYR A 489 -24.84 -16.71 10.53
CA TYR A 489 -24.77 -17.87 9.63
C TYR A 489 -24.83 -19.20 10.37
N ASN A 490 -24.39 -19.27 11.62
CA ASN A 490 -24.29 -20.53 12.38
C ASN A 490 -25.32 -20.66 13.51
N ASN A 491 -26.22 -19.67 13.68
CA ASN A 491 -27.16 -19.61 14.80
C ASN A 491 -26.47 -19.79 16.16
N SER A 492 -25.25 -19.26 16.32
CA SER A 492 -24.43 -19.47 17.51
C SER A 492 -23.92 -18.15 18.05
N LEU A 493 -24.17 -17.90 19.34
CA LEU A 493 -23.62 -16.77 20.05
C LEU A 493 -22.24 -17.13 20.59
N SER A 494 -21.19 -16.57 20.00
CA SER A 494 -19.82 -16.69 20.52
C SER A 494 -19.35 -15.34 21.04
N ILE A 495 -19.03 -15.30 22.32
CA ILE A 495 -18.53 -14.12 23.03
C ILE A 495 -17.03 -14.32 23.29
N GLU A 496 -16.22 -13.42 22.76
CA GLU A 496 -14.77 -13.47 22.91
C GLU A 496 -14.32 -12.54 24.05
N THR A 497 -13.16 -12.84 24.64
CA THR A 497 -12.48 -11.91 25.55
C THR A 497 -11.57 -11.00 24.74
N PRO A 498 -11.68 -9.66 24.85
CA PRO A 498 -10.78 -8.76 24.13
C PRO A 498 -9.31 -9.07 24.44
N SER A 499 -8.51 -9.22 23.40
CA SER A 499 -7.07 -9.39 23.55
C SER A 499 -6.31 -8.74 22.40
N PRO A 500 -5.03 -8.36 22.60
CA PRO A 500 -4.19 -7.85 21.53
C PRO A 500 -4.06 -8.80 20.32
N GLU A 501 -4.38 -10.09 20.46
CA GLU A 501 -4.30 -11.04 19.36
C GLU A 501 -5.49 -10.97 18.39
N LEU A 502 -6.64 -10.45 18.83
CA LEU A 502 -7.88 -10.52 18.05
C LEU A 502 -8.04 -9.46 16.94
N MET A 503 -7.05 -8.59 16.70
CA MET A 503 -7.03 -7.58 15.61
C MET A 503 -8.39 -6.91 15.32
N ILE A 504 -9.10 -6.53 16.38
CA ILE A 504 -10.45 -5.96 16.30
C ILE A 504 -10.33 -4.49 15.92
N LEU A 505 -11.01 -4.07 14.86
CA LEU A 505 -11.01 -2.68 14.40
C LEU A 505 -12.28 -1.92 14.79
N HIS A 506 -13.38 -2.65 14.96
CA HIS A 506 -14.72 -2.08 15.07
C HIS A 506 -15.20 -2.05 16.51
N ARG A 507 -15.07 -0.86 17.12
CA ARG A 507 -15.60 -0.57 18.45
C ARG A 507 -16.95 0.14 18.37
N ILE A 508 -17.97 -0.43 18.98
CA ILE A 508 -19.30 0.14 19.16
C ILE A 508 -19.37 0.80 20.55
N PRO A 509 -19.71 2.11 20.67
CA PRO A 509 -19.66 2.85 21.94
C PRO A 509 -20.80 2.52 22.93
N TRP A 510 -21.47 1.39 22.73
CA TRP A 510 -22.64 0.95 23.49
C TRP A 510 -22.41 -0.45 24.04
N GLU A 511 -23.16 -0.78 25.08
CA GLU A 511 -23.34 -2.18 25.48
C GLU A 511 -24.24 -2.89 24.46
N ILE A 512 -24.21 -4.22 24.47
CA ILE A 512 -25.17 -5.06 23.77
C ILE A 512 -25.90 -5.94 24.77
N ASP A 513 -27.21 -6.10 24.59
CA ASP A 513 -28.03 -6.95 25.46
C ASP A 513 -27.86 -8.43 25.08
N ILE A 514 -27.01 -9.13 25.83
CA ILE A 514 -26.70 -10.55 25.61
C ILE A 514 -27.94 -11.42 25.84
N SER A 515 -28.77 -11.08 26.83
CA SER A 515 -29.95 -11.87 27.18
C SER A 515 -30.98 -11.88 26.04
N VAL A 516 -31.12 -10.75 25.32
CA VAL A 516 -31.94 -10.67 24.11
C VAL A 516 -31.37 -11.56 23.01
N LEU A 517 -30.05 -11.54 22.79
CA LEU A 517 -29.41 -12.40 21.78
C LEU A 517 -29.63 -13.89 22.07
N GLU A 518 -29.40 -14.32 23.32
CA GLU A 518 -29.57 -15.72 23.75
C GLU A 518 -31.03 -16.16 23.62
N LYS A 519 -31.97 -15.36 24.13
CA LYS A 519 -33.40 -15.67 24.12
C LYS A 519 -33.96 -15.79 22.70
N HIS A 520 -33.51 -14.91 21.80
CA HIS A 520 -34.14 -14.76 20.48
C HIS A 520 -33.32 -15.31 19.31
N LEU A 521 -32.23 -16.04 19.58
CA LEU A 521 -31.31 -16.55 18.55
C LEU A 521 -32.02 -17.39 17.47
N THR A 522 -33.01 -18.19 17.85
CA THR A 522 -33.77 -19.07 16.95
C THR A 522 -35.22 -18.63 16.75
N THR A 523 -35.61 -17.46 17.27
CA THR A 523 -36.99 -16.97 17.18
C THR A 523 -37.37 -16.64 15.73
N PRO A 524 -38.55 -17.08 15.26
CA PRO A 524 -39.09 -16.69 13.96
C PRO A 524 -39.23 -15.17 13.81
N ARG A 525 -39.14 -14.67 12.56
CA ARG A 525 -39.16 -13.23 12.26
C ARG A 525 -40.42 -12.53 12.81
N GLU A 526 -41.60 -13.13 12.66
CA GLU A 526 -42.87 -12.53 13.10
C GLU A 526 -42.92 -12.28 14.61
N ASP A 527 -42.45 -13.24 15.40
CA ASP A 527 -42.42 -13.11 16.86
C ASP A 527 -41.29 -12.17 17.32
N LEU A 528 -40.20 -12.10 16.54
CA LEU A 528 -39.13 -11.14 16.78
C LEU A 528 -39.63 -9.70 16.57
N VAL A 529 -40.46 -9.45 15.55
CA VAL A 529 -41.08 -8.13 15.32
C VAL A 529 -41.95 -7.73 16.52
N LYS A 530 -42.80 -8.63 17.03
CA LYS A 530 -43.61 -8.37 18.23
C LYS A 530 -42.75 -8.08 19.45
N ALA A 531 -41.71 -8.87 19.69
CA ALA A 531 -40.79 -8.66 20.80
C ALA A 531 -40.10 -7.29 20.73
N ILE A 532 -39.73 -6.83 19.52
CA ILE A 532 -39.16 -5.49 19.32
C ILE A 532 -40.17 -4.39 19.66
N GLU A 533 -41.43 -4.53 19.24
CA GLU A 533 -42.48 -3.56 19.56
C GLU A 533 -42.72 -3.44 21.08
N GLU A 534 -42.68 -4.57 21.79
CA GLU A 534 -42.83 -4.62 23.24
C GLU A 534 -41.61 -4.03 23.96
N ASP A 535 -40.40 -4.47 23.61
CA ASP A 535 -39.17 -4.09 24.32
C ASP A 535 -38.69 -2.67 23.99
N LEU A 536 -38.95 -2.18 22.78
CA LEU A 536 -38.48 -0.90 22.26
C LEU A 536 -39.64 0.09 22.02
N GLY A 537 -40.80 -0.10 22.64
CA GLY A 537 -42.07 0.54 22.24
C GLY A 537 -42.03 2.06 22.04
N GLU A 538 -41.34 2.82 22.88
CA GLU A 538 -41.20 4.27 22.70
C GLU A 538 -40.37 4.63 21.46
N LEU A 539 -39.26 3.92 21.22
CA LEU A 539 -38.41 4.13 20.05
C LEU A 539 -39.09 3.64 18.77
N VAL A 540 -39.78 2.49 18.83
CA VAL A 540 -40.60 2.00 17.72
C VAL A 540 -41.73 2.97 17.42
N GLY A 541 -42.33 3.59 18.43
CA GLY A 541 -43.31 4.68 18.25
C GLY A 541 -42.74 5.84 17.44
N VAL A 542 -41.49 6.24 17.69
CA VAL A 542 -40.77 7.24 16.88
C VAL A 542 -40.55 6.74 15.44
N PHE A 543 -40.13 5.49 15.26
CA PHE A 543 -39.91 4.94 13.91
C PHE A 543 -41.22 4.84 13.12
N LYS A 544 -42.32 4.43 13.75
CA LYS A 544 -43.66 4.42 13.15
C LYS A 544 -44.12 5.83 12.79
N GLN A 545 -43.83 6.84 13.60
CA GLN A 545 -44.10 8.23 13.21
C GLN A 545 -43.31 8.62 11.96
N TRP A 546 -42.07 8.14 11.78
CA TRP A 546 -41.27 8.50 10.60
C TRP A 546 -41.71 7.78 9.32
N VAL A 547 -41.98 6.47 9.38
CA VAL A 547 -42.14 5.62 8.19
C VAL A 547 -43.36 4.68 8.23
N ASN A 548 -44.30 4.90 9.16
CA ASN A 548 -45.51 4.11 9.35
C ASN A 548 -45.19 2.61 9.56
N ASP A 549 -45.88 1.72 8.84
CA ASP A 549 -45.72 0.27 8.96
C ASP A 549 -44.35 -0.24 8.48
N LYS A 550 -43.60 0.57 7.72
CA LYS A 550 -42.26 0.23 7.24
C LYS A 550 -41.17 0.36 8.33
N TRP A 551 -41.52 0.62 9.60
CA TRP A 551 -40.57 0.91 10.69
C TRP A 551 -39.50 -0.17 10.91
N ILE A 552 -39.81 -1.44 10.66
CA ILE A 552 -38.87 -2.56 10.84
C ILE A 552 -37.66 -2.47 9.91
N LEU A 553 -37.83 -1.86 8.72
CA LEU A 553 -36.71 -1.58 7.80
C LEU A 553 -35.60 -0.76 8.47
N LEU A 554 -35.97 0.18 9.35
CA LEU A 554 -34.99 1.02 10.04
C LEU A 554 -34.12 0.19 11.01
N VAL A 555 -34.66 -0.87 11.60
CA VAL A 555 -33.93 -1.81 12.46
C VAL A 555 -33.06 -2.74 11.62
N GLU A 556 -33.59 -3.23 10.50
CA GLU A 556 -32.86 -4.07 9.53
C GLU A 556 -31.63 -3.35 8.97
N ILE A 557 -31.76 -2.07 8.62
CA ILE A 557 -30.66 -1.26 8.11
C ILE A 557 -29.58 -1.07 9.18
N ILE A 558 -29.96 -0.82 10.43
CA ILE A 558 -28.98 -0.75 11.54
C ILE A 558 -28.21 -2.07 11.61
N GLY A 559 -28.90 -3.21 11.57
CA GLY A 559 -28.27 -4.52 11.60
C GLY A 559 -27.35 -4.75 10.40
N TYR A 560 -27.77 -4.32 9.21
CA TYR A 560 -26.98 -4.41 8.00
C TYR A 560 -25.67 -3.62 8.09
N THR A 561 -25.69 -2.45 8.73
CA THR A 561 -24.46 -1.66 8.95
C THR A 561 -23.43 -2.38 9.83
N LEU A 562 -23.84 -3.29 10.70
CA LEU A 562 -22.96 -4.02 11.63
C LEU A 562 -22.18 -5.17 10.97
N LEU A 563 -22.49 -5.55 9.73
CA LEU A 563 -21.89 -6.71 9.03
C LEU A 563 -20.49 -6.41 8.48
N ALA A 564 -19.56 -5.95 9.32
CA ALA A 564 -18.23 -5.53 8.90
C ALA A 564 -17.47 -6.66 8.16
N GLY A 565 -16.82 -6.33 7.04
CA GLY A 565 -16.10 -7.30 6.21
C GLY A 565 -16.93 -7.98 5.11
N GLU A 566 -18.26 -7.84 5.11
CA GLU A 566 -19.13 -8.41 4.06
C GLU A 566 -20.14 -7.39 3.52
N TYR A 567 -20.57 -7.57 2.26
CA TYR A 567 -21.63 -6.78 1.61
C TYR A 567 -22.66 -7.71 0.93
N PRO A 568 -23.34 -8.58 1.69
CA PRO A 568 -23.97 -9.79 1.13
C PRO A 568 -25.18 -9.56 0.19
N LEU A 569 -25.90 -8.44 0.36
CA LEU A 569 -27.13 -8.15 -0.39
C LEU A 569 -26.94 -7.17 -1.55
N ASN A 570 -25.75 -6.59 -1.70
CA ASN A 570 -25.45 -5.54 -2.68
C ASN A 570 -26.40 -4.31 -2.63
N LYS A 571 -27.02 -4.03 -1.48
CA LYS A 571 -27.97 -2.92 -1.30
C LYS A 571 -27.36 -1.65 -0.71
N ALA A 572 -27.73 -0.50 -1.26
CA ALA A 572 -27.55 0.84 -0.71
C ALA A 572 -28.91 1.42 -0.34
N ILE A 573 -28.94 2.32 0.63
CA ILE A 573 -30.17 2.85 1.23
C ILE A 573 -30.34 4.32 0.83
N MET A 574 -31.55 4.65 0.36
CA MET A 574 -31.95 6.04 0.08
C MET A 574 -33.17 6.41 0.94
N LEU A 575 -33.04 7.45 1.76
CA LEU A 575 -34.15 8.02 2.54
C LEU A 575 -34.71 9.26 1.82
N VAL A 576 -36.00 9.26 1.50
CA VAL A 576 -36.66 10.30 0.70
C VAL A 576 -37.73 11.00 1.53
N GLY A 577 -37.91 12.31 1.36
CA GLY A 577 -39.01 13.06 1.98
C GLY A 577 -38.82 14.57 1.92
N GLU A 578 -39.87 15.35 2.05
CA GLU A 578 -39.88 16.80 1.75
C GLU A 578 -39.34 17.74 2.85
N GLY A 579 -38.41 17.26 3.66
CA GLY A 579 -37.83 18.01 4.78
C GLY A 579 -38.68 17.96 6.07
N SER A 580 -38.00 18.09 7.21
CA SER A 580 -38.62 18.00 8.56
C SER A 580 -39.37 16.68 8.82
N ASN A 581 -38.97 15.57 8.18
CA ASN A 581 -39.61 14.26 8.32
C ASN A 581 -38.90 13.26 9.24
N GLY A 582 -37.70 13.59 9.73
CA GLY A 582 -36.91 12.69 10.60
C GLY A 582 -35.72 11.99 9.94
N LYS A 583 -35.53 12.10 8.62
CA LYS A 583 -34.39 11.49 7.88
C LYS A 583 -33.03 11.76 8.51
N SER A 584 -32.67 13.04 8.66
CA SER A 584 -31.37 13.44 9.22
C SER A 584 -31.23 13.04 10.70
N THR A 585 -32.35 12.91 11.42
CA THR A 585 -32.36 12.42 12.81
C THR A 585 -32.12 10.91 12.88
N TYR A 586 -32.70 10.13 11.97
CA TYR A 586 -32.41 8.70 11.86
C TYR A 586 -30.96 8.44 11.46
N LEU A 587 -30.43 9.14 10.44
CA LEU A 587 -29.01 9.02 10.07
C LEU A 587 -28.07 9.38 11.23
N GLU A 588 -28.43 10.38 12.05
CA GLU A 588 -27.71 10.72 13.27
C GLU A 588 -27.79 9.62 14.34
N LEU A 589 -28.95 8.96 14.50
CA LEU A 589 -29.10 7.79 15.37
C LEU A 589 -28.15 6.66 14.93
N VAL A 590 -28.11 6.33 13.64
CA VAL A 590 -27.18 5.31 13.11
C VAL A 590 -25.72 5.71 13.35
N ARG A 591 -25.33 6.97 13.10
CA ARG A 591 -23.97 7.47 13.37
C ARG A 591 -23.58 7.33 14.84
N ARG A 592 -24.49 7.62 15.76
CA ARG A 592 -24.24 7.50 17.22
C ARG A 592 -24.19 6.05 17.67
N LEU A 593 -24.98 5.15 17.08
CA LEU A 593 -24.89 3.71 17.33
C LEU A 593 -23.54 3.17 16.88
N LEU A 594 -23.11 3.48 15.66
CA LEU A 594 -21.85 2.97 15.12
C LEU A 594 -20.61 3.59 15.77
N GLY A 595 -20.68 4.85 16.19
CA GLY A 595 -19.51 5.60 16.68
C GLY A 595 -18.69 6.22 15.55
N ARG A 596 -17.99 7.33 15.87
CA ARG A 596 -17.33 8.20 14.88
C ARG A 596 -16.29 7.50 14.01
N GLU A 597 -15.62 6.49 14.55
CA GLU A 597 -14.54 5.79 13.87
C GLU A 597 -15.03 4.85 12.77
N ASN A 598 -16.30 4.44 12.83
CA ASN A 598 -16.84 3.37 11.99
C ASN A 598 -17.62 3.86 10.76
N TYR A 599 -17.78 5.18 10.57
CA TYR A 599 -18.48 5.70 9.40
C TYR A 599 -17.74 6.85 8.71
N THR A 600 -18.13 7.12 7.47
CA THR A 600 -17.74 8.31 6.69
C THR A 600 -18.98 9.07 6.19
N SER A 601 -18.79 10.24 5.60
CA SER A 601 -19.88 11.08 5.07
C SER A 601 -19.49 11.64 3.71
N ILE A 602 -19.48 10.77 2.71
CA ILE A 602 -19.07 11.05 1.32
C ILE A 602 -20.32 11.05 0.44
N ARG A 603 -20.41 12.01 -0.48
CA ARG A 603 -21.53 12.12 -1.42
C ARG A 603 -21.56 10.93 -2.38
N LEU A 604 -22.75 10.57 -2.83
CA LEU A 604 -22.93 9.54 -3.85
C LEU A 604 -22.21 9.92 -5.15
N GLN A 605 -22.27 11.20 -5.54
CA GLN A 605 -21.60 11.72 -6.74
C GLN A 605 -20.07 11.54 -6.65
N ASP A 606 -19.47 11.84 -5.49
CA ASP A 606 -18.04 11.67 -5.25
C ASP A 606 -17.61 10.19 -5.29
N LEU A 607 -18.47 9.29 -4.81
CA LEU A 607 -18.28 7.83 -4.88
C LEU A 607 -18.59 7.24 -6.26
N SER A 608 -19.16 8.05 -7.15
CA SER A 608 -19.57 7.65 -8.50
C SER A 608 -18.72 8.36 -9.57
N GLY A 609 -17.43 8.60 -9.28
CA GLY A 609 -16.45 9.06 -10.27
C GLY A 609 -16.10 10.55 -10.26
N GLU A 610 -16.77 11.41 -9.48
CA GLU A 610 -16.37 12.83 -9.39
C GLU A 610 -15.05 13.04 -8.62
N SER A 611 -14.69 12.10 -7.73
CA SER A 611 -13.46 12.19 -6.93
C SER A 611 -12.67 10.89 -6.94
N ARG A 612 -11.42 10.97 -7.40
CA ARG A 612 -10.47 9.84 -7.42
C ARG A 612 -10.01 9.39 -6.03
N PHE A 613 -10.15 10.23 -5.00
CA PHE A 613 -9.64 9.98 -3.64
C PHE A 613 -10.74 9.56 -2.66
N SER A 614 -12.01 9.78 -2.99
CA SER A 614 -13.10 9.61 -2.03
C SER A 614 -13.28 8.15 -1.62
N ALA A 615 -13.17 7.21 -2.56
CA ALA A 615 -13.34 5.79 -2.28
C ALA A 615 -12.36 5.26 -1.22
N SER A 616 -11.13 5.81 -1.10
CA SER A 616 -10.14 5.32 -0.14
C SER A 616 -10.58 5.51 1.32
N GLN A 617 -11.48 6.46 1.57
CA GLN A 617 -12.01 6.72 2.91
C GLN A 617 -12.99 5.65 3.38
N LEU A 618 -13.59 4.88 2.47
CA LEU A 618 -14.46 3.74 2.81
C LEU A 618 -13.68 2.56 3.37
N TYR A 619 -12.36 2.53 3.16
CA TYR A 619 -11.51 1.50 3.71
C TYR A 619 -11.70 1.41 5.23
N SER A 620 -11.93 0.19 5.70
CA SER A 620 -12.10 -0.10 7.11
C SER A 620 -13.30 0.58 7.80
N LYS A 621 -14.35 0.94 7.05
CA LYS A 621 -15.58 1.56 7.58
C LYS A 621 -16.77 0.63 7.48
N MET A 622 -17.65 0.67 8.48
CA MET A 622 -18.92 -0.08 8.51
C MET A 622 -20.01 0.59 7.67
N ALA A 623 -20.00 1.92 7.58
CA ALA A 623 -20.99 2.66 6.80
C ALA A 623 -20.43 3.94 6.16
N ASN A 624 -21.05 4.36 5.06
CA ASN A 624 -20.98 5.74 4.57
C ASN A 624 -22.37 6.36 4.75
N ILE A 625 -22.47 7.43 5.51
CA ILE A 625 -23.73 8.05 5.90
C ILE A 625 -23.69 9.52 5.50
N TYR A 626 -24.28 9.84 4.35
CA TYR A 626 -24.33 11.21 3.85
C TYR A 626 -25.77 11.75 3.92
N ALA A 627 -25.92 12.90 4.58
CA ALA A 627 -27.22 13.55 4.71
C ALA A 627 -27.39 14.59 3.58
N ASP A 628 -28.57 14.59 2.98
CA ASP A 628 -29.04 15.60 2.03
C ASP A 628 -28.19 15.67 0.74
N LEU A 629 -28.28 14.60 -0.05
CA LEU A 629 -27.76 14.57 -1.41
C LEU A 629 -28.41 15.65 -2.26
N PRO A 630 -27.62 16.33 -3.11
CA PRO A 630 -28.17 17.23 -4.11
C PRO A 630 -28.89 16.42 -5.20
N SER A 631 -29.92 17.01 -5.81
CA SER A 631 -30.67 16.42 -6.94
C SER A 631 -29.90 16.43 -8.27
N THR A 632 -28.59 16.70 -8.22
CA THR A 632 -27.71 16.75 -9.40
C THR A 632 -27.62 15.39 -10.09
N LEU A 633 -27.41 15.43 -11.41
CA LEU A 633 -27.34 14.25 -12.26
C LEU A 633 -26.17 13.32 -11.84
N LEU A 634 -26.49 12.05 -11.61
CA LEU A 634 -25.51 10.97 -11.51
C LEU A 634 -25.08 10.56 -12.93
N ARG A 635 -23.87 10.98 -13.30
CA ARG A 635 -23.30 10.79 -14.65
C ARG A 635 -22.76 9.39 -14.88
N GLU A 636 -22.00 8.90 -13.91
CA GLU A 636 -21.39 7.57 -13.93
C GLU A 636 -21.94 6.78 -12.74
N THR A 637 -22.11 5.48 -12.91
CA THR A 637 -22.65 4.58 -11.86
C THR A 637 -21.80 3.31 -11.72
N GLY A 638 -20.79 3.12 -12.58
CA GLY A 638 -19.95 1.92 -12.57
C GLY A 638 -19.23 1.73 -11.23
N GLN A 639 -18.67 2.81 -10.68
CA GLN A 639 -17.98 2.76 -9.39
C GLN A 639 -18.94 2.44 -8.24
N PHE A 640 -20.16 2.99 -8.24
CA PHE A 640 -21.20 2.63 -7.27
C PHE A 640 -21.52 1.13 -7.33
N LYS A 641 -21.61 0.54 -8.54
CA LYS A 641 -21.88 -0.89 -8.71
C LYS A 641 -20.76 -1.77 -8.17
N ILE A 642 -19.49 -1.36 -8.33
CA ILE A 642 -18.30 -2.03 -7.77
C ILE A 642 -18.33 -1.93 -6.24
N LEU A 643 -18.57 -0.72 -5.70
CA LEU A 643 -18.58 -0.47 -4.26
C LEU A 643 -19.65 -1.28 -3.52
N THR A 644 -20.81 -1.51 -4.13
CA THR A 644 -21.84 -2.38 -3.53
C THR A 644 -21.72 -3.84 -3.96
N GLY A 645 -20.84 -4.18 -4.91
CA GLY A 645 -20.80 -5.50 -5.58
C GLY A 645 -19.79 -6.50 -5.00
N GLN A 646 -19.06 -6.16 -3.94
CA GLN A 646 -17.95 -6.96 -3.38
C GLN A 646 -16.77 -7.16 -4.34
N ASP A 647 -16.65 -6.32 -5.37
CA ASP A 647 -15.50 -6.28 -6.26
C ASP A 647 -14.34 -5.49 -5.63
N PRO A 648 -13.07 -5.87 -5.89
CA PRO A 648 -11.92 -5.08 -5.47
C PRO A 648 -11.96 -3.68 -6.10
N VAL A 649 -11.82 -2.64 -5.28
CA VAL A 649 -11.70 -1.25 -5.70
C VAL A 649 -10.27 -0.75 -5.41
N THR A 650 -9.62 -0.21 -6.43
CA THR A 650 -8.36 0.54 -6.27
C THR A 650 -8.68 2.01 -6.08
N ALA A 651 -8.31 2.56 -4.94
CA ALA A 651 -8.55 3.96 -4.58
C ALA A 651 -7.24 4.70 -4.34
N ASP A 652 -7.11 5.88 -4.94
CA ASP A 652 -5.94 6.72 -4.76
C ASP A 652 -5.90 7.33 -3.36
N ARG A 653 -4.70 7.41 -2.77
CA ARG A 653 -4.46 8.10 -1.50
C ARG A 653 -3.55 9.30 -1.75
N LYS A 654 -3.88 10.44 -1.14
CA LYS A 654 -3.06 11.64 -1.29
C LYS A 654 -1.68 11.40 -0.63
N PHE A 655 -0.60 11.56 -1.39
CA PHE A 655 0.78 11.39 -0.94
C PHE A 655 1.13 9.99 -0.39
N ARG A 656 0.36 8.96 -0.73
CA ARG A 656 0.60 7.54 -0.38
C ARG A 656 0.30 6.67 -1.61
N ASP A 657 0.79 5.43 -1.61
CA ASP A 657 0.47 4.49 -2.68
C ASP A 657 -1.04 4.20 -2.72
N PRO A 658 -1.61 3.92 -3.91
CA PRO A 658 -3.01 3.51 -4.05
C PRO A 658 -3.31 2.27 -3.22
N LEU A 659 -4.51 2.22 -2.66
CA LEU A 659 -4.98 1.11 -1.85
C LEU A 659 -6.02 0.31 -2.63
N THR A 660 -5.83 -1.01 -2.72
CA THR A 660 -6.85 -1.92 -3.25
C THR A 660 -7.52 -2.67 -2.11
N PHE A 661 -8.84 -2.62 -2.04
CA PHE A 661 -9.63 -3.29 -0.99
C PHE A 661 -11.02 -3.66 -1.52
N VAL A 662 -11.73 -4.53 -0.80
CA VAL A 662 -13.15 -4.83 -1.07
C VAL A 662 -14.00 -3.98 -0.12
N ASN A 663 -14.92 -3.18 -0.66
CA ASN A 663 -15.78 -2.35 0.17
C ASN A 663 -16.80 -3.19 0.94
N TYR A 664 -16.89 -2.95 2.25
CA TYR A 664 -17.97 -3.46 3.08
C TYR A 664 -18.73 -2.34 3.80
N ALA A 665 -18.44 -1.06 3.51
CA ALA A 665 -19.14 0.06 4.09
C ALA A 665 -20.53 0.20 3.45
N LYS A 666 -21.59 0.10 4.25
CA LYS A 666 -22.98 0.15 3.78
C LYS A 666 -23.29 1.60 3.43
N LEU A 667 -23.78 1.83 2.21
CA LEU A 667 -23.99 3.18 1.71
C LEU A 667 -25.41 3.65 2.06
N LEU A 668 -25.50 4.67 2.92
CA LEU A 668 -26.75 5.28 3.38
C LEU A 668 -26.77 6.76 2.97
N PHE A 669 -27.84 7.15 2.29
CA PHE A 669 -28.05 8.51 1.81
C PHE A 669 -29.43 9.02 2.20
N SER A 670 -29.58 10.33 2.37
CA SER A 670 -30.89 10.98 2.35
C SER A 670 -30.96 12.06 1.27
N CYS A 671 -32.15 12.32 0.75
CA CYS A 671 -32.42 13.44 -0.14
C CYS A 671 -33.84 13.96 0.08
N ASN A 672 -34.08 15.21 -0.33
CA ASN A 672 -35.45 15.71 -0.45
C ASN A 672 -36.05 15.33 -1.79
N GLU A 673 -35.26 15.49 -2.85
CA GLU A 673 -35.57 15.06 -4.20
C GLU A 673 -34.53 14.03 -4.63
N LEU A 674 -34.97 12.93 -5.23
CA LEU A 674 -34.07 11.93 -5.79
C LEU A 674 -33.16 12.56 -6.87
N PRO A 675 -31.87 12.20 -6.94
CA PRO A 675 -30.99 12.72 -7.98
C PRO A 675 -31.40 12.16 -9.35
N ARG A 676 -31.27 12.96 -10.40
CA ARG A 676 -31.46 12.47 -11.78
C ARG A 676 -30.45 11.37 -12.09
N VAL A 677 -30.87 10.33 -12.80
CA VAL A 677 -30.01 9.20 -13.18
C VAL A 677 -30.12 8.95 -14.68
N SER A 678 -28.97 8.74 -15.33
CA SER A 678 -28.92 8.38 -16.76
C SER A 678 -28.87 6.86 -16.99
N ASP A 679 -28.45 6.10 -15.98
CA ASP A 679 -28.32 4.65 -16.02
C ASP A 679 -29.68 3.94 -15.95
N MET A 680 -30.02 3.22 -17.01
CA MET A 680 -31.25 2.42 -17.13
C MET A 680 -31.03 0.92 -16.89
N THR A 681 -29.83 0.50 -16.48
CA THR A 681 -29.48 -0.91 -16.30
C THR A 681 -30.10 -1.48 -15.03
N THR A 682 -30.65 -2.70 -15.12
CA THR A 682 -31.16 -3.48 -13.97
C THR A 682 -30.15 -3.53 -12.82
N ALA A 683 -28.86 -3.68 -13.13
CA ALA A 683 -27.79 -3.73 -12.15
C ALA A 683 -27.74 -2.49 -11.24
N PHE A 684 -28.08 -1.29 -11.73
CA PHE A 684 -28.13 -0.11 -10.86
C PHE A 684 -29.36 -0.15 -9.93
N TRP A 685 -30.53 -0.43 -10.48
CA TRP A 685 -31.81 -0.36 -9.77
C TRP A 685 -31.97 -1.45 -8.71
N THR A 686 -31.46 -2.66 -8.95
CA THR A 686 -31.50 -3.75 -7.96
C THR A 686 -30.65 -3.48 -6.72
N ARG A 687 -29.79 -2.47 -6.73
CA ARG A 687 -28.92 -2.11 -5.60
C ARG A 687 -29.58 -1.14 -4.62
N TRP A 688 -30.80 -0.67 -4.85
CA TRP A 688 -31.43 0.31 -3.96
C TRP A 688 -32.47 -0.31 -3.02
N ILE A 689 -32.55 0.24 -1.82
CA ILE A 689 -33.70 0.22 -0.94
C ILE A 689 -34.10 1.67 -0.72
N VAL A 690 -35.26 2.06 -1.23
CA VAL A 690 -35.78 3.43 -1.10
C VAL A 690 -36.85 3.46 -0.01
N ILE A 691 -36.68 4.34 0.97
CA ILE A 691 -37.60 4.48 2.11
C ILE A 691 -38.16 5.89 2.14
N ASP A 692 -39.48 5.99 2.05
CA ASP A 692 -40.19 7.25 2.19
C ASP A 692 -40.36 7.60 3.67
N PHE A 693 -40.09 8.86 3.97
CA PHE A 693 -40.41 9.51 5.25
C PHE A 693 -41.56 10.50 4.97
N PRO A 694 -42.82 10.01 4.88
CA PRO A 694 -43.95 10.80 4.36
C PRO A 694 -44.43 11.88 5.34
N ASN A 695 -44.18 11.72 6.64
CA ASN A 695 -44.77 12.56 7.68
C ASN A 695 -43.91 13.79 7.95
N LYS A 696 -44.49 14.99 8.02
CA LYS A 696 -43.79 16.23 8.37
C LYS A 696 -44.03 16.60 9.84
N PHE A 697 -42.97 17.04 10.52
CA PHE A 697 -43.03 17.45 11.92
C PHE A 697 -42.67 18.93 12.07
N PRO A 698 -43.38 19.68 12.93
CA PRO A 698 -42.97 21.03 13.30
C PRO A 698 -41.62 21.00 14.02
N LYS A 699 -40.86 22.10 13.95
CA LYS A 699 -39.57 22.20 14.65
C LYS A 699 -39.80 22.03 16.16
N ASN A 700 -39.26 20.95 16.71
CA ASN A 700 -39.28 20.67 18.14
C ASN A 700 -37.84 20.59 18.66
N GLU A 701 -37.39 21.64 19.33
CA GLU A 701 -36.01 21.73 19.84
C GLU A 701 -35.72 20.69 20.94
N GLY A 702 -36.74 20.27 21.69
CA GLY A 702 -36.63 19.26 22.73
C GLY A 702 -36.57 17.82 22.22
N PHE A 703 -37.09 17.54 21.01
CA PHE A 703 -37.19 16.17 20.51
C PHE A 703 -35.83 15.48 20.38
N LYS A 704 -34.83 16.13 19.74
CA LYS A 704 -33.48 15.55 19.63
C LYS A 704 -32.81 15.37 20.99
N LYS A 705 -33.03 16.31 21.91
CA LYS A 705 -32.51 16.22 23.28
C LYS A 705 -33.09 15.01 24.01
N ARG A 706 -34.40 14.78 23.93
CA ARG A 706 -35.07 13.60 24.50
C ARG A 706 -34.62 12.31 23.80
N LEU A 707 -34.64 12.29 22.47
CA LEU A 707 -34.26 11.10 21.69
C LEU A 707 -32.84 10.65 22.01
N PHE A 708 -31.86 11.57 22.01
CA PHE A 708 -30.46 11.20 22.21
C PHE A 708 -30.00 11.24 23.67
N GLY A 709 -30.72 11.95 24.55
CA GLY A 709 -30.39 12.06 25.97
C GLY A 709 -31.10 11.05 26.87
N GLU A 710 -32.27 10.55 26.46
CA GLU A 710 -33.10 9.67 27.29
C GLU A 710 -33.45 8.36 26.56
N ILE A 711 -34.09 8.46 25.39
CA ILE A 711 -34.61 7.28 24.65
C ILE A 711 -33.46 6.40 24.16
N MET A 712 -32.49 6.97 23.44
CA MET A 712 -31.38 6.21 22.86
C MET A 712 -30.53 5.54 23.95
N PRO A 713 -30.08 6.21 25.03
CA PRO A 713 -29.36 5.54 26.11
C PRO A 713 -30.14 4.38 26.75
N LYS A 714 -31.47 4.51 26.87
CA LYS A 714 -32.34 3.45 27.40
C LYS A 714 -32.41 2.22 26.50
N TYR A 715 -32.44 2.40 25.17
CA TYR A 715 -32.75 1.32 24.23
C TYR A 715 -31.57 0.84 23.37
N ALA A 716 -30.42 1.53 23.36
CA ALA A 716 -29.33 1.23 22.41
C ALA A 716 -28.86 -0.23 22.47
N ALA A 717 -28.67 -0.78 23.68
CA ALA A 717 -28.17 -2.15 23.86
C ALA A 717 -29.13 -3.21 23.28
N LYS A 718 -30.43 -3.07 23.56
CA LYS A 718 -31.48 -3.93 23.01
C LYS A 718 -31.64 -3.72 21.50
N LEU A 719 -31.62 -2.47 21.04
CA LEU A 719 -31.74 -2.14 19.62
C LEU A 719 -30.63 -2.79 18.81
N LEU A 720 -29.37 -2.73 19.28
CA LEU A 720 -28.23 -3.38 18.61
C LEU A 720 -28.37 -4.91 18.58
N ALA A 721 -28.80 -5.51 19.69
CA ALA A 721 -29.07 -6.95 19.77
C ALA A 721 -30.18 -7.37 18.78
N TYR A 722 -31.32 -6.70 18.82
CA TYR A 722 -32.42 -6.95 17.90
C TYR A 722 -32.02 -6.70 16.44
N SER A 723 -31.23 -5.66 16.17
CA SER A 723 -30.76 -5.37 14.82
C SER A 723 -29.93 -6.52 14.23
N LEU A 724 -29.04 -7.15 15.01
CA LEU A 724 -28.29 -8.34 14.60
C LEU A 724 -29.20 -9.56 14.38
N LEU A 725 -30.25 -9.72 15.18
CA LEU A 725 -31.22 -10.82 15.05
C LEU A 725 -32.15 -10.64 13.84
N VAL A 726 -32.60 -9.43 13.53
CA VAL A 726 -33.48 -9.18 12.38
C VAL A 726 -32.68 -9.26 11.09
N VAL A 727 -31.48 -8.65 11.03
CA VAL A 727 -30.67 -8.70 9.80
C VAL A 727 -30.28 -10.13 9.44
N LYS A 728 -30.12 -11.02 10.42
CA LYS A 728 -29.95 -12.46 10.16
C LYS A 728 -31.07 -13.03 9.31
N HIS A 729 -32.33 -12.70 9.59
CA HIS A 729 -33.46 -13.12 8.77
C HIS A 729 -33.42 -12.47 7.38
N VAL A 730 -33.04 -11.19 7.29
CA VAL A 730 -32.83 -10.51 5.99
C VAL A 730 -31.77 -11.23 5.14
N ILE A 731 -30.64 -11.64 5.72
CA ILE A 731 -29.58 -12.38 5.02
C ILE A 731 -30.09 -13.76 4.58
N LYS A 732 -30.83 -14.46 5.44
CA LYS A 732 -31.41 -15.77 5.13
C LYS A 732 -32.44 -15.69 4.00
N ASP A 733 -33.29 -14.66 4.02
CA ASP A 733 -34.36 -14.45 3.04
C ASP A 733 -33.81 -13.86 1.72
N GLY A 734 -32.60 -13.29 1.75
CA GLY A 734 -31.96 -12.63 0.61
C GLY A 734 -32.57 -11.27 0.25
N LYS A 735 -33.48 -10.73 1.08
CA LYS A 735 -34.21 -9.47 0.82
C LYS A 735 -34.66 -8.77 2.10
N PHE A 736 -34.79 -7.45 2.04
CA PHE A 736 -35.32 -6.63 3.12
C PHE A 736 -36.84 -6.73 3.26
N SER A 737 -37.37 -6.37 4.44
CA SER A 737 -38.83 -6.14 4.59
C SER A 737 -39.28 -5.05 3.63
N PHE A 738 -40.45 -5.18 3.00
CA PHE A 738 -40.98 -4.15 2.08
C PHE A 738 -40.00 -3.77 0.94
N GLU A 739 -39.07 -4.65 0.58
CA GLU A 739 -38.24 -4.47 -0.61
C GLU A 739 -39.13 -4.51 -1.86
N GLU A 740 -39.08 -3.45 -2.65
CA GLU A 740 -39.80 -3.32 -3.91
C GLU A 740 -38.93 -3.86 -5.07
N SER A 741 -39.53 -4.15 -6.22
CA SER A 741 -38.77 -4.64 -7.37
C SER A 741 -37.92 -3.53 -8.00
N GLU A 742 -36.92 -3.90 -8.79
CA GLU A 742 -36.14 -2.94 -9.56
C GLU A 742 -37.00 -2.12 -10.54
N VAL A 743 -38.12 -2.69 -11.01
CA VAL A 743 -39.06 -2.03 -11.91
C VAL A 743 -39.81 -0.95 -11.15
N ASP A 744 -40.25 -1.25 -9.93
CA ASP A 744 -40.95 -0.31 -9.06
C ASP A 744 -40.05 0.86 -8.65
N TYR A 745 -38.82 0.58 -8.20
CA TYR A 745 -37.86 1.62 -7.85
C TYR A 745 -37.51 2.49 -9.04
N ARG A 746 -37.29 1.90 -10.21
CA ARG A 746 -37.02 2.64 -11.44
C ARG A 746 -38.19 3.53 -11.83
N GLU A 747 -39.41 2.99 -11.84
CA GLU A 747 -40.61 3.74 -12.22
C GLU A 747 -40.83 4.93 -11.29
N LYS A 748 -40.79 4.69 -9.99
CA LYS A 748 -40.94 5.74 -8.98
C LYS A 748 -39.89 6.83 -9.13
N TRP A 749 -38.61 6.45 -9.21
CA TRP A 749 -37.49 7.38 -9.31
C TRP A 749 -37.55 8.21 -10.61
N LEU A 750 -37.85 7.59 -11.75
CA LEU A 750 -37.96 8.30 -13.02
C LEU A 750 -39.17 9.23 -13.09
N ARG A 751 -40.34 8.81 -12.57
CA ARG A 751 -41.53 9.68 -12.49
C ARG A 751 -41.30 10.92 -11.61
N GLU A 752 -40.54 10.78 -10.54
CA GLU A 752 -40.19 11.90 -9.66
C GLU A 752 -39.16 12.85 -10.31
N THR A 753 -38.14 12.29 -10.98
CA THR A 753 -36.98 13.08 -11.43
C THR A 753 -37.04 13.57 -12.89
N ASN A 754 -37.93 12.98 -13.71
CA ASN A 754 -38.09 13.29 -15.13
C ASN A 754 -39.56 13.58 -15.47
N THR A 755 -39.90 14.86 -15.59
CA THR A 755 -41.26 15.33 -15.89
C THR A 755 -41.76 14.86 -17.27
N VAL A 756 -40.87 14.69 -18.25
CA VAL A 756 -41.21 14.18 -19.58
C VAL A 756 -41.58 12.70 -19.50
N TYR A 757 -40.83 11.92 -18.73
CA TYR A 757 -41.14 10.50 -18.48
C TYR A 757 -42.50 10.35 -17.80
N ALA A 758 -42.75 11.12 -16.74
CA ALA A 758 -44.02 11.10 -16.02
C ALA A 758 -45.21 11.41 -16.97
N PHE A 759 -45.10 12.49 -17.75
CA PHE A 759 -46.10 12.88 -18.73
C PHE A 759 -46.40 11.76 -19.73
N ILE A 760 -45.36 11.21 -20.37
CA ILE A 760 -45.54 10.16 -21.38
C ILE A 760 -46.10 8.87 -20.78
N SER A 761 -45.62 8.47 -19.59
CA SER A 761 -46.12 7.29 -18.87
C SER A 761 -47.62 7.44 -18.56
N ASP A 762 -48.04 8.61 -18.09
CA ASP A 762 -49.45 8.88 -17.76
C ASP A 762 -50.34 8.97 -19.01
N MET A 763 -49.88 9.65 -20.06
CA MET A 763 -50.63 9.74 -21.32
C MET A 763 -50.81 8.37 -21.97
N LEU A 764 -49.79 7.49 -21.91
CA LEU A 764 -49.90 6.10 -22.37
C LEU A 764 -50.89 5.31 -21.51
N LYS A 765 -50.81 5.44 -20.19
CA LYS A 765 -51.69 4.73 -19.24
C LYS A 765 -53.15 5.14 -19.38
N LEU A 766 -53.41 6.42 -19.66
CA LEU A 766 -54.75 6.97 -19.90
C LEU A 766 -55.27 6.69 -21.32
N GLY A 767 -54.44 6.14 -22.21
CA GLY A 767 -54.79 5.89 -23.61
C GLY A 767 -54.92 7.16 -24.46
N VAL A 768 -54.39 8.29 -23.99
CA VAL A 768 -54.37 9.56 -24.73
C VAL A 768 -53.37 9.48 -25.89
N ILE A 769 -52.25 8.78 -25.68
CA ILE A 769 -51.27 8.46 -26.71
C ILE A 769 -51.07 6.94 -26.77
N VAL A 770 -50.67 6.43 -27.94
CA VAL A 770 -50.40 5.00 -28.17
C VAL A 770 -49.01 4.80 -28.75
N ARG A 771 -48.40 3.65 -28.48
CA ARG A 771 -47.06 3.31 -28.96
C ARG A 771 -47.17 2.35 -30.15
N GLU A 772 -47.27 2.92 -31.36
CA GLU A 772 -47.36 2.18 -32.62
C GLU A 772 -46.26 2.64 -33.60
N GLU A 773 -45.70 1.71 -34.39
CA GLU A 773 -44.51 1.96 -35.22
C GLU A 773 -44.66 3.10 -36.25
N ASN A 774 -45.89 3.39 -36.71
CA ASN A 774 -46.15 4.37 -37.77
C ASN A 774 -46.93 5.61 -37.30
N SER A 775 -47.26 5.68 -36.01
CA SER A 775 -48.04 6.79 -35.45
C SER A 775 -47.13 7.97 -35.11
N ARG A 776 -47.62 9.18 -35.38
CA ARG A 776 -46.87 10.44 -35.22
C ARG A 776 -47.79 11.50 -34.63
N ILE A 777 -47.24 12.32 -33.75
CA ILE A 777 -47.89 13.51 -33.19
C ILE A 777 -46.99 14.71 -33.46
N GLU A 778 -47.56 15.88 -33.72
CA GLU A 778 -46.74 17.07 -33.94
C GLU A 778 -45.98 17.42 -32.65
N THR A 779 -44.68 17.71 -32.77
CA THR A 779 -43.85 18.08 -31.60
C THR A 779 -44.41 19.32 -30.88
N SER A 780 -45.08 20.23 -31.59
CA SER A 780 -45.77 21.41 -31.03
C SER A 780 -46.92 21.02 -30.12
N GLU A 781 -47.84 20.21 -30.65
CA GLU A 781 -49.04 19.76 -29.97
C GLU A 781 -48.68 18.95 -28.72
N LEU A 782 -47.72 18.03 -28.85
CA LEU A 782 -47.25 17.24 -27.73
C LEU A 782 -46.56 18.09 -26.65
N TYR A 783 -45.82 19.13 -27.05
CA TYR A 783 -45.21 20.05 -26.09
C TYR A 783 -46.23 20.91 -25.35
N GLU A 784 -47.28 21.40 -26.03
CA GLU A 784 -48.37 22.14 -25.39
C GLU A 784 -49.13 21.26 -24.38
N ALA A 785 -49.42 20.00 -24.74
CA ALA A 785 -50.00 19.03 -23.82
C ALA A 785 -49.08 18.77 -22.61
N TYR A 786 -47.77 18.68 -22.81
CA TYR A 786 -46.79 18.52 -21.75
C TYR A 786 -46.74 19.72 -20.80
N VAL A 787 -46.73 20.95 -21.32
CA VAL A 787 -46.74 22.17 -20.50
C VAL A 787 -48.00 22.21 -19.64
N LYS A 788 -49.17 21.93 -20.23
CA LYS A 788 -50.44 21.86 -19.50
C LYS A 788 -50.44 20.76 -18.43
N TYR A 789 -49.86 19.59 -18.73
CA TYR A 789 -49.68 18.53 -17.73
C TYR A 789 -48.81 18.99 -16.56
N CYS A 790 -47.68 19.65 -16.85
CA CYS A 790 -46.81 20.20 -15.81
C CYS A 790 -47.51 21.26 -14.96
N GLU A 791 -48.35 22.12 -15.54
CA GLU A 791 -49.17 23.08 -14.79
C GLU A 791 -50.16 22.39 -13.84
N ILE A 792 -50.85 21.35 -14.31
CA ILE A 792 -51.81 20.57 -13.50
C ILE A 792 -51.10 19.82 -12.36
N GLU A 793 -49.93 19.26 -12.63
CA GLU A 793 -49.13 18.50 -11.66
C GLU A 793 -48.24 19.38 -10.78
N GLU A 794 -48.33 20.71 -10.91
CA GLU A 794 -47.50 21.70 -10.22
C GLU A 794 -45.97 21.47 -10.40
N LYS A 795 -45.57 20.94 -11.57
CA LYS A 795 -44.18 20.70 -11.94
C LYS A 795 -43.66 21.77 -12.88
N THR A 796 -42.37 22.06 -12.81
CA THR A 796 -41.74 22.99 -13.77
C THR A 796 -41.52 22.29 -15.12
N PRO A 797 -42.09 22.80 -16.24
CA PRO A 797 -41.86 22.23 -17.55
C PRO A 797 -40.44 22.53 -18.06
N LEU A 798 -39.86 21.59 -18.80
CA LEU A 798 -38.66 21.83 -19.59
C LEU A 798 -38.98 22.75 -20.78
N ASP A 799 -37.98 23.47 -21.28
CA ASP A 799 -38.15 24.19 -22.55
C ASP A 799 -38.37 23.22 -23.73
N LYS A 800 -38.96 23.68 -24.83
CA LYS A 800 -39.32 22.82 -25.98
C LYS A 800 -38.13 22.03 -26.54
N ARG A 801 -36.92 22.61 -26.50
CA ARG A 801 -35.70 21.96 -26.97
C ARG A 801 -35.29 20.82 -26.04
N GLN A 802 -35.25 21.07 -24.74
CA GLN A 802 -34.93 20.07 -23.72
C GLN A 802 -35.96 18.94 -23.65
N PHE A 803 -37.25 19.28 -23.75
CA PHE A 803 -38.34 18.32 -23.87
C PHE A 803 -38.12 17.36 -25.04
N THR A 804 -37.80 17.90 -26.22
CA THR A 804 -37.54 17.11 -27.42
C THR A 804 -36.33 16.19 -27.24
N ILE A 805 -35.25 16.69 -26.64
CA ILE A 805 -34.05 15.89 -26.34
C ILE A 805 -34.38 14.74 -25.38
N GLU A 806 -35.22 14.97 -24.37
CA GLU A 806 -35.62 13.89 -23.47
C GLU A 806 -36.53 12.87 -24.13
N LEU A 807 -37.45 13.28 -25.01
CA LEU A 807 -38.23 12.33 -25.79
C LEU A 807 -37.33 11.41 -26.64
N GLU A 808 -36.30 11.97 -27.28
CA GLU A 808 -35.31 11.18 -28.02
C GLU A 808 -34.57 10.19 -27.12
N ARG A 809 -34.21 10.59 -25.90
CA ARG A 809 -33.59 9.70 -24.89
C ARG A 809 -34.52 8.58 -24.42
N LEU A 810 -35.82 8.86 -24.32
CA LEU A 810 -36.85 7.86 -24.01
C LEU A 810 -37.15 6.92 -25.21
N GLY A 811 -36.52 7.16 -26.36
CA GLY A 811 -36.61 6.32 -27.55
C GLY A 811 -37.64 6.77 -28.58
N TYR A 812 -38.18 7.99 -28.45
CA TYR A 812 -39.09 8.58 -29.44
C TYR A 812 -38.29 9.30 -30.52
N ARG A 813 -38.45 8.92 -31.79
CA ARG A 813 -37.69 9.48 -32.90
C ARG A 813 -38.34 10.77 -33.41
N ARG A 814 -37.56 11.84 -33.49
CA ARG A 814 -37.97 13.08 -34.14
C ARG A 814 -37.83 12.97 -35.66
N VAL A 815 -38.88 13.31 -36.40
CA VAL A 815 -38.86 13.34 -37.88
C VAL A 815 -39.41 14.65 -38.42
N LYS A 816 -38.90 15.10 -39.57
CA LYS A 816 -39.40 16.30 -40.26
C LYS A 816 -40.13 15.91 -41.54
N VAL A 817 -41.40 16.30 -41.65
CA VAL A 817 -42.24 16.01 -42.82
C VAL A 817 -42.83 17.32 -43.32
N LYS A 818 -42.57 17.68 -44.58
CA LYS A 818 -43.09 18.90 -45.23
C LYS A 818 -42.93 20.19 -44.39
N GLY A 819 -41.83 20.30 -43.63
CA GLY A 819 -41.53 21.47 -42.79
C GLY A 819 -41.96 21.35 -41.32
N ILE A 820 -42.83 20.40 -40.98
CA ILE A 820 -43.37 20.17 -39.64
C ILE A 820 -42.54 19.10 -38.92
N TYR A 821 -42.28 19.28 -37.63
CA TYR A 821 -41.60 18.29 -36.78
C TYR A 821 -42.63 17.44 -36.05
N TYR A 822 -42.43 16.12 -36.12
CA TYR A 822 -43.16 15.11 -35.37
C TYR A 822 -42.21 14.48 -34.36
#